data_AF-A0A128FC92-F1
#
_entry.id   AF-A0A128FC92-F1
#
_cell.length_a   1.000
_cell.length_b   1.000
_cell.length_c   1.000
_cell.angle_alpha   90.00
_cell.angle_beta   90.00
_cell.angle_gamma   90.00
#
_symmetry.space_group_name_H-M   'P 1'
#
loop_
_entity.id
_entity.type
_entity.pdbx_description
1 polymer ?
#
loop_
_entity_poly.entity_id
_entity_poly.type
_entity_poly.pdbx_seq_one_letter_code
_entity_poly.pdbx_strand_id
1 'polypeptide(L)'
;MYLFDSLKEVAAQYLPESHLEALRQAYLVARDAHEGQTRSSGEPYIIHPIAVARILAEMRLDHETLMAALLHDVIEDTDVTKEDLQQRFGDTVADLVDGVSKLDKLKFRDRQEAQAENFRKMIMAMAHDIRVILIKLADRTHNMRTLGALRPDKRRRIARETLEIFSPLAHRLGIHNIKVELEELGFEALYPTRYRVLREVVIHARGNRKEMIQKIHAEIEGRLQDAGINAKVLGREKNLYSIYNKMKNKEQRFHTIMDLYAFRVIVDSVDTCYRVLGQMHNLYKPRPGRMKDYIAVPKANGYQSLHTSMIGPHGVPVEVQIRTEDMDQMADKGVAAHWAYKDGADRAGGGGTTAQVRAQRWMQSLLELQQSAGSSFEFIESVKSDLFPDELFVFTPKGRIVEMPVGATAVDFAYAVHTDVGNSCVGARVNRQSYPLSQPLKNGQTIEIITAPGARPNAAWLNYVVTSRARTKIRQVLKTKRREESVILGRRLLNHALGEKNVQDIEQENIDKVLHDLKLESQEDLLADIGAGELMSVVIAKRLLGDADSLEEQGGCLPIRGAEGILLTYANCCRPIPGDHIVGHVSPGKGLVIHREECANIRGYSQEPDKYMSVEWGDDIDQDFATALRVDMLNHQGALADLTNTIAATGSNIQGLTTEERDGRLYTIYVKLTTQNRVHLANIMRRIRIMPNVVKVSRQKN
;
A
#
# COMPACT_ATOMS: atom_id res chain seq x y z
N MET A 1 26.60 -21.63 33.55
CA MET A 1 25.72 -21.21 34.66
C MET A 1 25.71 -19.71 34.82
N TYR A 2 26.88 -19.05 34.94
CA TYR A 2 27.02 -17.59 35.05
C TYR A 2 26.22 -16.73 34.05
N LEU A 3 26.01 -17.18 32.80
CA LEU A 3 25.25 -16.42 31.80
C LEU A 3 23.72 -16.43 32.04
N PHE A 4 23.19 -17.52 32.61
CA PHE A 4 21.76 -17.67 32.90
C PHE A 4 21.34 -16.93 34.18
N ASP A 5 22.27 -16.71 35.11
CA ASP A 5 21.97 -16.08 36.40
C ASP A 5 21.39 -14.66 36.22
N SER A 6 21.89 -13.90 35.24
CA SER A 6 21.35 -12.56 34.93
C SER A 6 19.88 -12.57 34.48
N LEU A 7 19.45 -13.60 33.76
CA LEU A 7 18.05 -13.79 33.36
C LEU A 7 17.21 -14.28 34.54
N LYS A 8 17.75 -15.23 35.31
CA LYS A 8 17.11 -15.80 36.49
C LYS A 8 16.81 -14.73 37.54
N GLU A 9 17.74 -13.80 37.79
CA GLU A 9 17.55 -12.71 38.76
C GLU A 9 16.36 -11.82 38.40
N VAL A 10 16.17 -11.49 37.11
CA VAL A 10 15.04 -10.67 36.66
C VAL A 10 13.74 -11.46 36.68
N ALA A 11 13.77 -12.70 36.19
CA ALA A 11 12.61 -13.59 36.15
C ALA A 11 12.09 -13.95 37.55
N ALA A 12 12.98 -14.15 38.52
CA ALA A 12 12.62 -14.49 39.89
C ALA A 12 11.88 -13.37 40.65
N GLN A 13 11.91 -12.13 40.14
CA GLN A 13 11.16 -11.02 40.76
C GLN A 13 9.64 -11.15 40.58
N TYR A 14 9.18 -11.95 39.62
CA TYR A 14 7.75 -12.02 39.29
C TYR A 14 7.24 -13.42 38.89
N LEU A 15 8.12 -14.39 38.61
CA LEU A 15 7.72 -15.76 38.29
C LEU A 15 7.92 -16.72 39.48
N PRO A 16 7.05 -17.74 39.63
CA PRO A 16 7.21 -18.79 40.65
C PRO A 16 8.37 -19.73 40.32
N GLU A 17 8.89 -20.43 41.33
CA GLU A 17 10.05 -21.33 41.19
C GLU A 17 9.83 -22.45 40.15
N SER A 18 8.61 -22.98 40.02
CA SER A 18 8.27 -23.99 39.00
C SER A 18 8.52 -23.49 37.57
N HIS A 19 8.16 -22.24 37.27
CA HIS A 19 8.38 -21.61 35.98
C HIS A 19 9.87 -21.30 35.75
N LEU A 20 10.62 -20.98 36.81
CA LEU A 20 12.07 -20.78 36.72
C LEU A 20 12.81 -22.07 36.37
N GLU A 21 12.37 -23.22 36.89
CA GLU A 21 12.97 -24.51 36.51
C GLU A 21 12.64 -24.87 35.05
N ALA A 22 11.41 -24.63 34.59
CA ALA A 22 11.04 -24.80 33.18
C ALA A 22 11.92 -23.93 32.25
N LEU A 23 12.14 -22.67 32.62
CA LEU A 23 13.04 -21.75 31.91
C LEU A 23 14.48 -22.28 31.87
N ARG A 24 14.95 -22.86 32.99
CA ARG A 24 16.28 -23.47 33.09
C ARG A 24 16.42 -24.67 32.16
N GLN A 25 15.39 -25.50 32.03
CA GLN A 25 15.39 -26.62 31.07
C GLN A 25 15.45 -26.12 29.62
N ALA A 26 14.68 -25.09 29.27
CA ALA A 26 14.75 -24.46 27.94
C ALA A 26 16.14 -23.89 27.65
N TYR A 27 16.78 -23.25 28.65
CA TYR A 27 18.16 -22.76 28.53
C TYR A 27 19.17 -23.88 28.27
N LEU A 28 19.05 -25.02 28.95
CA LEU A 28 19.94 -26.16 28.74
C LEU A 28 19.81 -26.70 27.30
N VAL A 29 18.58 -26.86 26.82
CA VAL A 29 18.31 -27.30 25.44
C VAL A 29 18.91 -26.31 24.44
N ALA A 30 18.68 -25.01 24.60
CA ALA A 30 19.24 -23.99 23.71
C ALA A 30 20.78 -23.99 23.74
N ARG A 31 21.39 -24.13 24.93
CA ARG A 31 22.85 -24.18 25.08
C ARG A 31 23.44 -25.38 24.34
N ASP A 32 22.84 -26.55 24.54
CA ASP A 32 23.34 -27.81 23.98
C ASP A 32 23.14 -27.82 22.45
N ALA A 33 22.03 -27.26 21.97
CA ALA A 33 21.74 -27.15 20.54
C ALA A 33 22.74 -26.22 19.81
N HIS A 34 23.15 -25.12 20.45
CA HIS A 34 24.11 -24.15 19.88
C HIS A 34 25.56 -24.38 20.32
N GLU A 35 25.90 -25.57 20.83
CA GLU A 35 27.26 -25.89 21.26
C GLU A 35 28.24 -25.86 20.07
N GLY A 36 29.35 -25.12 20.22
CA GLY A 36 30.34 -24.94 19.15
C GLY A 36 30.01 -23.83 18.13
N GLN A 37 28.81 -23.22 18.19
CA GLN A 37 28.44 -22.10 17.33
C GLN A 37 28.91 -20.75 17.91
N THR A 38 29.48 -19.90 17.05
CA THR A 38 29.94 -18.54 17.42
C THR A 38 29.27 -17.48 16.55
N ARG A 39 28.99 -16.30 17.12
CA ARG A 39 28.47 -15.15 16.36
C ARG A 39 29.58 -14.49 15.55
N SER A 40 29.19 -13.62 14.61
CA SER A 40 30.16 -12.79 13.86
C SER A 40 31.00 -11.85 14.73
N SER A 41 30.62 -11.62 16.00
CA SER A 41 31.40 -10.88 17.00
C SER A 41 32.49 -11.74 17.68
N GLY A 42 32.46 -13.07 17.51
CA GLY A 42 33.34 -14.02 18.19
C GLY A 42 32.80 -14.58 19.51
N GLU A 43 31.65 -14.09 19.98
CA GLU A 43 31.00 -14.54 21.21
C GLU A 43 30.21 -15.86 21.01
N PRO A 44 30.08 -16.71 22.05
CA PRO A 44 29.19 -17.87 22.02
C PRO A 44 27.77 -17.53 21.59
N TYR A 45 27.17 -18.34 20.71
CA TYR A 45 25.85 -18.05 20.14
C TYR A 45 24.75 -17.90 21.21
N ILE A 46 24.81 -18.72 22.26
CA ILE A 46 23.84 -18.76 23.37
C ILE A 46 23.63 -17.40 24.08
N ILE A 47 24.60 -16.47 23.99
CA ILE A 47 24.46 -15.13 24.59
C ILE A 47 23.30 -14.37 23.94
N HIS A 48 23.05 -14.58 22.64
CA HIS A 48 21.96 -13.91 21.94
C HIS A 48 20.58 -14.33 22.46
N PRO A 49 20.20 -15.62 22.47
CA PRO A 49 18.91 -16.04 23.03
C PRO A 49 18.71 -15.62 24.49
N ILE A 50 19.75 -15.65 25.33
CA ILE A 50 19.67 -15.16 26.73
C ILE A 50 19.34 -13.67 26.77
N ALA A 51 20.02 -12.86 25.96
CA ALA A 51 19.79 -11.43 25.92
C ALA A 51 18.38 -11.08 25.41
N VAL A 52 17.87 -11.85 24.43
CA VAL A 52 16.48 -11.70 23.94
C VAL A 52 15.48 -12.05 25.04
N ALA A 53 15.65 -13.19 25.70
CA ALA A 53 14.80 -13.58 26.83
C ALA A 53 14.86 -12.56 27.97
N ARG A 54 16.02 -11.94 28.22
CA ARG A 54 16.16 -10.89 29.24
C ARG A 54 15.37 -9.64 28.90
N ILE A 55 15.40 -9.17 27.65
CA ILE A 55 14.59 -8.01 27.22
C ILE A 55 13.10 -8.28 27.49
N LEU A 56 12.64 -9.49 27.20
CA LEU A 56 11.25 -9.91 27.43
C LEU A 56 10.93 -10.06 28.93
N ALA A 57 11.90 -10.50 29.75
CA ALA A 57 11.75 -10.59 31.20
C ALA A 57 11.66 -9.21 31.86
N GLU A 58 12.39 -8.20 31.37
CA GLU A 58 12.27 -6.80 31.82
C GLU A 58 10.87 -6.21 31.51
N MET A 59 10.23 -6.73 30.46
CA MET A 59 8.83 -6.45 30.12
C MET A 59 7.82 -7.24 30.96
N ARG A 60 8.29 -8.16 31.83
CA ARG A 60 7.49 -9.06 32.69
C ARG A 60 6.55 -9.99 31.92
N LEU A 61 7.02 -10.56 30.82
CA LEU A 61 6.24 -11.53 30.03
C LEU A 61 6.22 -12.92 30.70
N ASP A 62 5.24 -13.73 30.29
CA ASP A 62 5.00 -15.09 30.76
C ASP A 62 6.17 -16.05 30.46
N HIS A 63 6.27 -17.10 31.27
CA HIS A 63 7.37 -18.05 31.19
C HIS A 63 7.43 -18.79 29.83
N GLU A 64 6.29 -19.05 29.18
CA GLU A 64 6.24 -19.64 27.83
C GLU A 64 6.91 -18.73 26.78
N THR A 65 6.64 -17.42 26.82
CA THR A 65 7.32 -16.43 25.96
C THR A 65 8.83 -16.41 26.20
N LEU A 66 9.26 -16.47 27.47
CA LEU A 66 10.69 -16.49 27.79
C LEU A 66 11.37 -17.78 27.31
N MET A 67 10.71 -18.93 27.44
CA MET A 67 11.20 -20.20 26.91
C MET A 67 11.29 -20.16 25.38
N ALA A 68 10.25 -19.68 24.71
CA ALA A 68 10.24 -19.53 23.26
C ALA A 68 11.37 -18.59 22.78
N ALA A 69 11.67 -17.52 23.52
CA ALA A 69 12.77 -16.62 23.22
C ALA A 69 14.16 -17.27 23.38
N LEU A 70 14.34 -18.16 24.35
CA LEU A 70 15.57 -18.95 24.46
C LEU A 70 15.74 -19.94 23.30
N LEU A 71 14.62 -20.43 22.76
CA LEU A 71 14.58 -21.48 21.74
C LEU A 71 14.38 -20.95 20.31
N HIS A 72 14.24 -19.64 20.11
CA HIS A 72 13.73 -19.07 18.85
C HIS A 72 14.56 -19.39 17.59
N ASP A 73 15.87 -19.56 17.76
CA ASP A 73 16.80 -19.91 16.68
C ASP A 73 17.12 -21.42 16.60
N VAL A 74 16.60 -22.22 17.54
CA VAL A 74 16.96 -23.64 17.65
C VAL A 74 16.43 -24.44 16.45
N ILE A 75 15.20 -24.17 15.98
CA ILE A 75 14.63 -24.83 14.77
C ILE A 75 15.34 -24.38 13.47
N GLU A 76 15.98 -23.21 13.49
CA GLU A 76 16.64 -22.67 12.30
C GLU A 76 18.06 -23.18 12.12
N ASP A 77 18.83 -23.15 13.19
CA ASP A 77 20.28 -23.37 13.16
C ASP A 77 20.69 -24.79 13.58
N THR A 78 19.76 -25.62 14.05
CA THR A 78 20.06 -26.95 14.62
C THR A 78 19.08 -28.01 14.10
N ASP A 79 19.38 -29.29 14.36
CA ASP A 79 18.58 -30.44 13.90
C ASP A 79 17.29 -30.67 14.72
N VAL A 80 17.02 -29.83 15.72
CA VAL A 80 15.84 -29.94 16.59
C VAL A 80 14.56 -29.59 15.81
N THR A 81 13.57 -30.49 15.85
CA THR A 81 12.30 -30.30 15.12
C THR A 81 11.22 -29.66 15.99
N LYS A 82 10.15 -29.17 15.35
CA LYS A 82 8.95 -28.67 16.05
C LYS A 82 8.34 -29.75 16.95
N GLU A 83 8.29 -30.99 16.47
CA GLU A 83 7.72 -32.13 17.20
C GLU A 83 8.52 -32.43 18.49
N ASP A 84 9.85 -32.29 18.45
CA ASP A 84 10.71 -32.44 19.63
C ASP A 84 10.42 -31.37 20.69
N LEU A 85 10.17 -30.13 20.26
CA LEU A 85 9.80 -29.04 21.16
C LEU A 85 8.40 -29.21 21.73
N GLN A 86 7.43 -29.70 20.94
CA GLN A 86 6.09 -30.01 21.42
C GLN A 86 6.12 -31.05 22.53
N GLN A 87 6.90 -32.13 22.36
CA GLN A 87 7.00 -33.18 23.37
C GLN A 87 7.65 -32.70 24.68
N ARG A 88 8.61 -31.76 24.61
CA ARG A 88 9.38 -31.29 25.77
C ARG A 88 8.76 -30.11 26.50
N PHE A 89 8.16 -29.17 25.77
CA PHE A 89 7.72 -27.87 26.30
C PHE A 89 6.24 -27.55 26.01
N GLY A 90 5.54 -28.43 25.27
CA GLY A 90 4.13 -28.27 24.93
C GLY A 90 3.88 -27.53 23.61
N ASP A 91 2.62 -27.58 23.15
CA ASP A 91 2.20 -27.02 21.87
C ASP A 91 2.41 -25.51 21.78
N THR A 92 2.10 -24.78 22.85
CA THR A 92 2.19 -23.32 22.88
C THR A 92 3.60 -22.81 22.59
N VAL A 93 4.61 -23.37 23.25
CA VAL A 93 6.02 -22.96 23.06
C VAL A 93 6.49 -23.33 21.66
N ALA A 94 6.14 -24.52 21.17
CA ALA A 94 6.51 -24.98 19.84
C ALA A 94 5.90 -24.12 18.73
N ASP A 95 4.63 -23.70 18.87
CA ASP A 95 3.96 -22.79 17.94
C ASP A 95 4.58 -21.39 17.95
N LEU A 96 4.97 -20.89 19.13
CA LEU A 96 5.68 -19.61 19.25
C LEU A 96 7.04 -19.64 18.55
N VAL A 97 7.83 -20.69 18.79
CA VAL A 97 9.16 -20.85 18.16
C VAL A 97 9.02 -21.01 16.65
N ASP A 98 8.13 -21.89 16.19
CA ASP A 98 7.83 -22.09 14.75
C ASP A 98 7.33 -20.80 14.09
N GLY A 99 6.50 -20.01 14.78
CA GLY A 99 6.03 -18.71 14.33
C GLY A 99 7.15 -17.70 14.13
N VAL A 100 8.20 -17.74 14.97
CA VAL A 100 9.39 -16.89 14.84
C VAL A 100 10.35 -17.42 13.77
N SER A 101 10.56 -18.74 13.68
CA SER A 101 11.48 -19.37 12.73
C SER A 101 10.97 -19.39 11.27
N LYS A 102 9.65 -19.25 11.06
CA LYS A 102 9.09 -19.08 9.71
C LYS A 102 9.39 -17.72 9.10
N LEU A 103 9.99 -16.80 9.85
CA LEU A 103 10.26 -15.43 9.45
C LEU A 103 11.60 -15.25 8.74
N ASP A 104 12.62 -16.04 9.09
CA ASP A 104 13.98 -15.86 8.56
C ASP A 104 14.29 -16.80 7.39
N LYS A 105 13.56 -17.92 7.25
CA LYS A 105 13.64 -18.80 6.07
C LYS A 105 12.82 -18.19 4.93
N LEU A 106 13.51 -17.67 3.89
CA LEU A 106 13.17 -17.78 2.45
C LEU A 106 14.16 -16.96 1.58
N LYS A 107 14.96 -17.67 0.77
CA LYS A 107 15.88 -17.10 -0.23
C LYS A 107 15.18 -17.06 -1.58
N PHE A 108 14.90 -15.88 -2.12
CA PHE A 108 14.28 -15.72 -3.44
C PHE A 108 15.12 -14.85 -4.36
N ARG A 109 14.93 -15.06 -5.68
CA ARG A 109 15.72 -14.46 -6.77
C ARG A 109 15.36 -13.00 -7.05
N ASP A 110 14.16 -12.54 -6.70
CA ASP A 110 13.75 -11.14 -6.84
C ASP A 110 13.60 -10.45 -5.46
N ARG A 111 14.27 -9.30 -5.28
CA ARG A 111 14.52 -8.73 -3.94
C ARG A 111 13.29 -8.06 -3.32
N GLN A 112 12.37 -7.52 -4.11
CA GLN A 112 11.22 -6.77 -3.59
C GLN A 112 10.03 -7.67 -3.29
N GLU A 113 9.71 -8.63 -4.16
CA GLU A 113 8.64 -9.61 -3.91
C GLU A 113 8.97 -10.57 -2.76
N ALA A 114 10.24 -10.94 -2.60
CA ALA A 114 10.70 -11.77 -1.49
C ALA A 114 10.53 -11.10 -0.13
N GLN A 115 10.92 -9.82 -0.04
CA GLN A 115 10.69 -9.02 1.14
C GLN A 115 9.19 -8.89 1.40
N ALA A 116 8.39 -8.85 0.34
CA ALA A 116 6.96 -8.73 0.47
C ALA A 116 6.29 -9.99 1.03
N GLU A 117 6.69 -11.15 0.52
CA GLU A 117 6.26 -12.45 1.02
C GLU A 117 6.69 -12.71 2.45
N ASN A 118 7.95 -12.38 2.80
CA ASN A 118 8.45 -12.52 4.17
C ASN A 118 7.66 -11.63 5.14
N PHE A 119 7.40 -10.38 4.75
CA PHE A 119 6.58 -9.47 5.55
C PHE A 119 5.14 -9.98 5.68
N ARG A 120 4.55 -10.53 4.62
CA ARG A 120 3.22 -11.16 4.66
C ARG A 120 3.18 -12.33 5.65
N LYS A 121 4.12 -13.27 5.55
CA LYS A 121 4.23 -14.41 6.47
C LYS A 121 4.45 -13.97 7.91
N MET A 122 5.25 -12.92 8.11
CA MET A 122 5.43 -12.29 9.41
C MET A 122 4.12 -11.80 10.01
N ILE A 123 3.36 -10.99 9.27
CA ILE A 123 2.06 -10.51 9.75
C ILE A 123 1.09 -11.66 10.05
N MET A 124 1.13 -12.76 9.27
CA MET A 124 0.27 -13.94 9.52
C MET A 124 0.61 -14.65 10.83
N ALA A 125 1.89 -14.91 11.09
CA ALA A 125 2.32 -15.53 12.33
C ALA A 125 1.93 -14.67 13.54
N MET A 126 2.06 -13.34 13.41
CA MET A 126 1.68 -12.38 14.44
C MET A 126 0.17 -12.30 14.69
N ALA A 127 -0.65 -12.51 13.66
CA ALA A 127 -2.10 -12.40 13.77
C ALA A 127 -2.70 -13.53 14.61
N HIS A 128 -2.03 -14.68 14.68
CA HIS A 128 -2.40 -15.80 15.54
C HIS A 128 -1.97 -15.57 17.00
N ASP A 129 -0.73 -15.12 17.23
CA ASP A 129 -0.24 -14.79 18.57
C ASP A 129 0.69 -13.57 18.58
N ILE A 130 0.34 -12.57 19.39
CA ILE A 130 1.11 -11.34 19.59
C ILE A 130 2.48 -11.60 20.23
N ARG A 131 2.66 -12.70 20.97
CA ARG A 131 3.94 -13.05 21.59
C ARG A 131 5.04 -13.26 20.55
N VAL A 132 4.70 -13.73 19.35
CA VAL A 132 5.63 -13.90 18.22
C VAL A 132 6.30 -12.57 17.83
N ILE A 133 5.53 -11.47 17.73
CA ILE A 133 6.12 -10.15 17.41
C ILE A 133 6.93 -9.59 18.57
N LEU A 134 6.53 -9.85 19.83
CA LEU A 134 7.31 -9.40 20.99
C LEU A 134 8.69 -10.06 20.97
N ILE A 135 8.75 -11.38 20.74
CA ILE A 135 10.02 -12.11 20.59
C ILE A 135 10.83 -11.53 19.43
N LYS A 136 10.22 -11.30 18.26
CA LYS A 136 10.95 -10.77 17.10
C LYS A 136 11.45 -9.33 17.29
N LEU A 137 10.71 -8.50 18.02
CA LEU A 137 11.16 -7.15 18.38
C LEU A 137 12.34 -7.19 19.35
N ALA A 138 12.32 -8.10 20.33
CA ALA A 138 13.43 -8.30 21.26
C ALA A 138 14.68 -8.85 20.53
N ASP A 139 14.50 -9.84 19.66
CA ASP A 139 15.54 -10.34 18.74
C ASP A 139 16.14 -9.17 17.95
N ARG A 140 15.31 -8.42 17.23
CA ARG A 140 15.77 -7.29 16.41
C ARG A 140 16.50 -6.25 17.25
N THR A 141 16.04 -5.97 18.46
CA THR A 141 16.68 -5.02 19.38
C THR A 141 18.09 -5.48 19.75
N HIS A 142 18.26 -6.74 20.15
CA HIS A 142 19.57 -7.30 20.44
C HIS A 142 20.49 -7.31 19.20
N ASN A 143 19.94 -7.67 18.04
CA ASN A 143 20.68 -7.63 16.78
C ASN A 143 21.17 -6.21 16.43
N MET A 144 20.37 -5.19 16.69
CA MET A 144 20.76 -3.78 16.53
C MET A 144 21.84 -3.35 17.54
N ARG A 145 21.81 -3.85 18.79
CA ARG A 145 22.86 -3.57 19.80
C ARG A 145 24.23 -4.12 19.38
N THR A 146 24.24 -5.27 18.68
CA THR A 146 25.48 -5.96 18.25
C THR A 146 25.89 -5.69 16.80
N LEU A 147 25.31 -4.68 16.16
CA LEU A 147 25.45 -4.39 14.73
C LEU A 147 26.86 -3.91 14.30
N GLY A 148 27.72 -3.58 15.27
CA GLY A 148 29.07 -3.04 15.07
C GLY A 148 30.04 -4.01 14.38
N ALA A 149 29.89 -5.32 14.56
CA ALA A 149 30.78 -6.33 13.96
C ALA A 149 30.50 -6.58 12.47
N LEU A 150 29.36 -6.12 11.94
CA LEU A 150 28.94 -6.38 10.57
C LEU A 150 29.52 -5.37 9.57
N ARG A 151 29.66 -5.82 8.30
CA ARG A 151 30.04 -4.97 7.17
C ARG A 151 29.08 -3.78 7.00
N PRO A 152 29.56 -2.59 6.55
CA PRO A 152 28.74 -1.38 6.45
C PRO A 152 27.45 -1.53 5.63
N ASP A 153 27.47 -2.29 4.54
CA ASP A 153 26.29 -2.48 3.68
C ASP A 153 25.20 -3.28 4.39
N LYS A 154 25.59 -4.36 5.10
CA LYS A 154 24.67 -5.19 5.88
C LYS A 154 24.11 -4.38 7.06
N ARG A 155 24.95 -3.57 7.71
CA ARG A 155 24.55 -2.63 8.77
C ARG A 155 23.47 -1.66 8.30
N ARG A 156 23.69 -0.97 7.17
CA ARG A 156 22.71 -0.01 6.61
C ARG A 156 21.41 -0.67 6.18
N ARG A 157 21.48 -1.89 5.61
CA ARG A 157 20.29 -2.66 5.23
C ARG A 157 19.43 -2.99 6.44
N ILE A 158 20.04 -3.57 7.48
CA ILE A 158 19.35 -3.93 8.73
C ILE A 158 18.80 -2.66 9.40
N ALA A 159 19.56 -1.57 9.45
CA ALA A 159 19.10 -0.31 10.02
C ALA A 159 17.90 0.29 9.28
N ARG A 160 17.88 0.24 7.95
CA ARG A 160 16.75 0.69 7.14
C ARG A 160 15.50 -0.13 7.43
N GLU A 161 15.65 -1.45 7.45
CA GLU A 161 14.56 -2.38 7.80
C GLU A 161 14.01 -2.08 9.20
N THR A 162 14.90 -1.88 10.18
CA THR A 162 14.52 -1.51 11.56
C THR A 162 13.70 -0.21 11.62
N LEU A 163 14.11 0.83 10.89
CA LEU A 163 13.43 2.12 10.90
C LEU A 163 12.11 2.12 10.11
N GLU A 164 12.03 1.38 9.01
CA GLU A 164 10.85 1.34 8.14
C GLU A 164 9.78 0.35 8.61
N ILE A 165 10.17 -0.70 9.34
CA ILE A 165 9.29 -1.81 9.71
C ILE A 165 9.19 -1.96 11.24
N PHE A 166 10.30 -2.30 11.91
CA PHE A 166 10.26 -2.74 13.31
C PHE A 166 9.95 -1.61 14.30
N SER A 167 10.52 -0.41 14.12
CA SER A 167 10.21 0.75 14.97
C SER A 167 8.72 1.17 14.88
N PRO A 168 8.14 1.31 13.68
CA PRO A 168 6.70 1.57 13.53
C PRO A 168 5.82 0.48 14.15
N LEU A 169 6.19 -0.79 14.02
CA LEU A 169 5.49 -1.90 14.67
C LEU A 169 5.54 -1.78 16.20
N ALA A 170 6.72 -1.52 16.78
CA ALA A 170 6.85 -1.28 18.21
C ALA A 170 6.01 -0.09 18.68
N HIS A 171 5.94 0.98 17.88
CA HIS A 171 5.09 2.15 18.16
C HIS A 171 3.60 1.80 18.19
N ARG A 172 3.14 0.97 17.24
CA ARG A 172 1.75 0.53 17.14
C ARG A 172 1.33 -0.36 18.30
N LEU A 173 2.24 -1.22 18.76
CA LEU A 173 2.06 -2.06 19.96
C LEU A 173 2.22 -1.27 21.27
N GLY A 174 2.54 0.01 21.20
CA GLY A 174 2.71 0.89 22.37
C GLY A 174 4.01 0.65 23.15
N ILE A 175 4.96 -0.13 22.61
CA ILE A 175 6.21 -0.48 23.29
C ILE A 175 7.23 0.63 23.04
N HIS A 176 7.08 1.73 23.76
CA HIS A 176 7.83 2.96 23.46
C HIS A 176 9.33 2.83 23.74
N ASN A 177 9.74 2.07 24.76
CA ASN A 177 11.15 1.91 25.08
C ASN A 177 11.92 1.24 23.93
N ILE A 178 11.43 0.10 23.45
CA ILE A 178 11.99 -0.61 22.29
C ILE A 178 11.98 0.28 21.05
N LYS A 179 10.88 1.00 20.80
CA LYS A 179 10.80 1.93 19.67
C LYS A 179 11.95 2.96 19.70
N VAL A 180 12.12 3.65 20.82
CA VAL A 180 13.15 4.70 20.97
C VAL A 180 14.54 4.13 20.74
N GLU A 181 14.82 2.98 21.33
CA GLU A 181 16.11 2.30 21.18
C GLU A 181 16.37 1.87 19.73
N LEU A 182 15.40 1.23 19.07
CA LEU A 182 15.50 0.84 17.66
C LEU A 182 15.69 2.06 16.74
N GLU A 183 15.04 3.19 17.04
CA GLU A 183 15.21 4.44 16.32
C GLU A 183 16.62 5.03 16.48
N GLU A 184 17.18 5.00 17.69
CA GLU A 184 18.53 5.51 17.98
C GLU A 184 19.60 4.66 17.30
N LEU A 185 19.56 3.34 17.53
CA LEU A 185 20.50 2.38 16.92
C LEU A 185 20.35 2.37 15.40
N GLY A 186 19.12 2.45 14.89
CA GLY A 186 18.83 2.56 13.46
C GLY A 186 19.40 3.84 12.86
N PHE A 187 19.28 4.97 13.56
CA PHE A 187 19.78 6.25 13.09
C PHE A 187 21.31 6.30 13.07
N GLU A 188 21.97 5.80 14.12
CA GLU A 188 23.42 5.68 14.19
C GLU A 188 23.98 4.80 13.06
N ALA A 189 23.35 3.65 12.83
CA ALA A 189 23.79 2.69 11.82
C ALA A 189 23.54 3.15 10.37
N LEU A 190 22.44 3.87 10.12
CA LEU A 190 22.07 4.34 8.78
C LEU A 190 22.79 5.64 8.40
N TYR A 191 22.93 6.60 9.34
CA TYR A 191 23.50 7.93 9.11
C TYR A 191 24.53 8.32 10.19
N PRO A 192 25.69 7.63 10.28
CA PRO A 192 26.65 7.79 11.39
C PRO A 192 27.18 9.23 11.53
N THR A 193 27.50 9.90 10.42
CA THR A 193 28.00 11.28 10.45
C THR A 193 26.93 12.25 10.96
N ARG A 194 25.68 12.08 10.54
CA ARG A 194 24.56 12.95 10.97
C ARG A 194 24.25 12.73 12.44
N TYR A 195 24.26 11.48 12.89
CA TYR A 195 24.12 11.12 14.29
C TYR A 195 25.20 11.80 15.15
N ARG A 196 26.47 11.69 14.75
CA ARG A 196 27.60 12.29 15.49
C ARG A 196 27.46 13.80 15.63
N VAL A 197 27.19 14.50 14.52
CA VAL A 197 27.01 15.96 14.53
C VAL A 197 25.82 16.37 15.40
N LEU A 198 24.66 15.72 15.26
CA LEU A 198 23.49 16.04 16.09
C LEU A 198 23.75 15.79 17.57
N ARG A 199 24.44 14.69 17.91
CA ARG A 199 24.80 14.36 19.29
C ARG A 199 25.71 15.44 19.90
N GLU A 200 26.76 15.85 19.18
CA GLU A 200 27.68 16.92 19.62
C GLU A 200 26.91 18.24 19.84
N VAL A 201 26.05 18.63 18.90
CA VAL A 201 25.26 19.87 18.99
C VAL A 201 24.29 19.82 20.18
N VAL A 202 23.63 18.69 20.44
CA VAL A 202 22.73 18.52 21.59
C VAL A 202 23.49 18.60 22.91
N ILE A 203 24.69 18.00 23.00
CA ILE A 203 25.55 18.07 24.18
C ILE A 203 25.96 19.53 24.47
N HIS A 204 26.39 20.28 23.46
CA HIS A 204 26.73 21.69 23.64
C HIS A 204 25.53 22.55 24.04
N ALA A 205 24.37 22.33 23.43
CA ALA A 205 23.14 23.04 23.80
C ALA A 205 22.69 22.73 25.25
N ARG A 206 22.94 21.52 25.74
CA ARG A 206 22.64 21.09 27.12
C ARG A 206 23.46 21.85 28.15
N GLY A 207 24.76 22.04 27.89
CA GLY A 207 25.66 22.76 28.80
C GLY A 207 25.14 24.16 29.14
N ASN A 208 24.72 24.92 28.13
CA ASN A 208 24.26 26.30 28.28
C ASN A 208 22.86 26.45 28.89
N ARG A 209 22.07 25.36 28.98
CA ARG A 209 20.64 25.42 29.37
C ARG A 209 20.29 24.57 30.60
N LYS A 210 21.26 23.85 31.17
CA LYS A 210 21.05 22.97 32.33
C LYS A 210 20.45 23.71 33.53
N GLU A 211 20.97 24.90 33.85
CA GLU A 211 20.48 25.72 34.97
C GLU A 211 19.02 26.15 34.78
N MET A 212 18.64 26.53 33.55
CA MET A 212 17.27 26.92 33.23
C MET A 212 16.29 25.76 33.40
N ILE A 213 16.67 24.55 32.97
CA ILE A 213 15.85 23.35 33.10
C ILE A 213 15.66 22.97 34.55
N GLN A 214 16.73 23.07 35.36
CA GLN A 214 16.64 22.82 36.80
C GLN A 214 15.75 23.84 37.51
N LYS A 215 15.81 25.12 37.12
CA LYS A 215 14.88 26.14 37.63
C LYS A 215 13.43 25.82 37.30
N ILE A 216 13.12 25.47 36.05
CA ILE A 216 11.76 25.10 35.64
C ILE A 216 11.28 23.84 36.38
N HIS A 217 12.17 22.84 36.55
CA HIS A 217 11.86 21.63 37.32
C HIS A 217 11.50 21.97 38.77
N ALA A 218 12.32 22.79 39.44
CA ALA A 218 12.07 23.24 40.82
C ALA A 218 10.81 24.10 40.96
N GLU A 219 10.51 24.97 39.98
CA GLU A 219 9.28 25.78 39.96
C GLU A 219 8.02 24.90 39.84
N ILE A 220 8.06 23.89 38.96
CA ILE A 220 6.97 22.92 38.80
C ILE A 220 6.78 22.12 40.08
N GLU A 221 7.87 21.60 40.66
CA GLU A 221 7.84 20.80 41.89
C GLU A 221 7.34 21.61 43.09
N GLY A 222 7.88 22.82 43.31
CA GLY A 222 7.44 23.72 44.36
C GLY A 222 5.95 24.07 44.25
N ARG A 223 5.46 24.34 43.04
CA ARG A 223 4.04 24.62 42.81
C ARG A 223 3.12 23.44 43.13
N LEU A 224 3.59 22.22 42.88
CA LEU A 224 2.84 20.99 43.20
C LEU A 224 2.84 20.72 44.71
N GLN A 225 3.95 20.98 45.39
CA GLN A 225 4.05 20.89 46.85
C GLN A 225 3.14 21.92 47.55
N ASP A 226 3.13 23.18 47.09
CA ASP A 226 2.24 24.23 47.62
C ASP A 226 0.75 23.86 47.48
N ALA A 227 0.41 23.13 46.42
CA ALA A 227 -0.95 22.66 46.16
C ALA A 227 -1.29 21.36 46.92
N GLY A 228 -0.35 20.78 47.68
CA GLY A 228 -0.53 19.51 48.39
C GLY A 228 -0.69 18.30 47.48
N ILE A 229 -0.18 18.37 46.25
CA ILE A 229 -0.29 17.28 45.26
C ILE A 229 0.99 16.46 45.28
N ASN A 230 0.88 15.18 45.67
CA ASN A 230 1.98 14.22 45.53
C ASN A 230 2.16 13.85 44.05
N ALA A 231 3.31 14.18 43.47
CA ALA A 231 3.60 13.92 42.07
C ALA A 231 5.11 13.75 41.85
N LYS A 232 5.49 12.82 40.96
CA LYS A 232 6.89 12.64 40.52
C LYS A 232 7.12 13.43 39.24
N VAL A 233 8.00 14.43 39.30
CA VAL A 233 8.36 15.27 38.14
C VAL A 233 9.69 14.81 37.55
N LEU A 234 9.67 14.32 36.31
CA LEU A 234 10.84 13.81 35.59
C LEU A 234 11.12 14.66 34.35
N GLY A 235 12.38 15.02 34.14
CA GLY A 235 12.83 15.60 32.86
C GLY A 235 12.91 14.51 31.78
N ARG A 236 12.30 14.75 30.63
CA ARG A 236 12.32 13.86 29.46
C ARG A 236 13.09 14.50 28.32
N GLU A 237 14.12 13.79 27.86
CA GLU A 237 14.89 14.16 26.67
C GLU A 237 14.21 13.59 25.42
N LYS A 238 14.25 14.34 24.32
CA LYS A 238 13.77 13.87 23.02
C LYS A 238 14.84 13.03 22.34
N ASN A 239 14.42 11.90 21.78
CA ASN A 239 15.26 11.04 20.94
C ASN A 239 15.87 11.83 19.77
N LEU A 240 17.17 11.63 19.50
CA LEU A 240 17.91 12.22 18.39
C LEU A 240 17.25 11.97 17.03
N TYR A 241 16.72 10.76 16.80
CA TYR A 241 16.05 10.44 15.55
C TYR A 241 14.75 11.23 15.36
N SER A 242 13.98 11.42 16.44
CA SER A 242 12.78 12.25 16.43
C SER A 242 13.11 13.72 16.14
N ILE A 243 14.22 14.23 16.68
CA ILE A 243 14.73 15.58 16.37
C ILE A 243 15.08 15.69 14.88
N TYR A 244 15.83 14.71 14.36
CA TYR A 244 16.22 14.65 12.96
C TYR A 244 15.01 14.63 12.01
N ASN A 245 14.00 13.80 12.28
CA ASN A 245 12.78 13.75 11.47
C ASN A 245 11.99 15.07 11.53
N LYS A 246 11.94 15.73 12.69
CA LYS A 246 11.29 17.05 12.82
C LYS A 246 12.03 18.12 12.00
N MET A 247 13.36 18.08 11.98
CA MET A 247 14.18 18.97 11.15
C MET A 247 13.95 18.73 9.66
N LYS A 248 13.92 17.46 9.24
CA LYS A 248 13.70 17.07 7.85
C LYS A 248 12.31 17.47 7.35
N ASN A 249 11.26 17.18 8.13
CA ASN A 249 9.87 17.38 7.70
C ASN A 249 9.40 18.83 7.76
N LYS A 250 10.01 19.68 8.61
CA LYS A 250 9.60 21.08 8.79
C LYS A 250 10.57 22.10 8.18
N GLU A 251 11.68 21.65 7.59
CA GLU A 251 12.76 22.50 7.06
C GLU A 251 13.27 23.55 8.07
N GLN A 252 13.17 23.26 9.38
CA GLN A 252 13.54 24.20 10.43
C GLN A 252 15.01 24.05 10.83
N ARG A 253 15.69 25.19 10.99
CA ARG A 253 17.06 25.26 11.52
C ARG A 253 17.09 24.91 13.01
N PHE A 254 18.17 24.24 13.45
CA PHE A 254 18.36 23.72 14.81
C PHE A 254 18.17 24.79 15.91
N HIS A 255 18.52 26.06 15.65
CA HIS A 255 18.40 27.16 16.62
C HIS A 255 16.95 27.44 17.06
N THR A 256 15.94 26.95 16.32
CA THR A 256 14.51 27.09 16.66
C THR A 256 14.01 25.93 17.51
N ILE A 257 14.82 24.89 17.73
CA ILE A 257 14.47 23.71 18.53
C ILE A 257 14.67 24.04 20.02
N MET A 258 13.87 24.99 20.50
CA MET A 258 13.70 25.26 21.92
C MET A 258 12.95 24.11 22.63
N ASP A 259 12.35 23.19 21.86
CA ASP A 259 11.54 22.07 22.34
C ASP A 259 12.37 20.83 22.75
N LEU A 260 13.67 20.92 23.09
CA LEU A 260 14.48 19.73 23.42
C LEU A 260 14.02 19.04 24.72
N TYR A 261 13.44 19.80 25.65
CA TYR A 261 13.07 19.32 26.97
C TYR A 261 11.56 19.30 27.13
N ALA A 262 11.05 18.15 27.55
CA ALA A 262 9.69 17.99 28.02
C ALA A 262 9.73 17.54 29.49
N PHE A 263 8.71 17.87 30.26
CA PHE A 263 8.57 17.39 31.62
C PHE A 263 7.45 16.35 31.68
N ARG A 264 7.68 15.30 32.45
CA ARG A 264 6.72 14.24 32.71
C ARG A 264 6.32 14.33 34.17
N VAL A 265 5.03 14.43 34.45
CA VAL A 265 4.46 14.46 35.80
C VAL A 265 3.63 13.20 35.99
N ILE A 266 4.06 12.35 36.91
CA ILE A 266 3.39 11.09 37.25
C ILE A 266 2.63 11.28 38.56
N VAL A 267 1.35 10.94 38.56
CA VAL A 267 0.44 11.09 39.71
C VAL A 267 -0.31 9.79 40.01
N ASP A 268 -1.03 9.76 41.13
CA ASP A 268 -1.71 8.54 41.58
C ASP A 268 -3.08 8.33 40.88
N SER A 269 -3.79 9.40 40.55
CA SER A 269 -5.17 9.31 40.04
C SER A 269 -5.44 10.20 38.83
N VAL A 270 -6.48 9.84 38.07
CA VAL A 270 -6.93 10.62 36.90
C VAL A 270 -7.46 12.01 37.31
N ASP A 271 -8.13 12.12 38.45
CA ASP A 271 -8.58 13.43 38.98
C ASP A 271 -7.37 14.34 39.25
N THR A 272 -6.32 13.79 39.86
CA THR A 272 -5.07 14.49 40.11
C THR A 272 -4.41 14.97 38.82
N CYS A 273 -4.50 14.23 37.70
CA CYS A 273 -3.99 14.68 36.41
C CYS A 273 -4.58 16.03 35.97
N TYR A 274 -5.90 16.22 36.12
CA TYR A 274 -6.56 17.47 35.74
C TYR A 274 -6.29 18.60 36.75
N ARG A 275 -6.14 18.28 38.05
CA ARG A 275 -5.69 19.27 39.04
C ARG A 275 -4.29 19.79 38.72
N VAL A 276 -3.36 18.90 38.39
CA VAL A 276 -2.00 19.27 37.94
C VAL A 276 -2.06 20.13 36.69
N LEU A 277 -2.90 19.79 35.70
CA LEU A 277 -3.07 20.61 34.50
C LEU A 277 -3.45 22.06 34.84
N GLY A 278 -4.40 22.25 35.77
CA GLY A 278 -4.78 23.58 36.26
C GLY A 278 -3.64 24.32 36.95
N GLN A 279 -2.85 23.63 37.78
CA GLN A 279 -1.67 24.25 38.43
C GLN A 279 -0.59 24.63 37.42
N MET A 280 -0.38 23.82 36.38
CA MET A 280 0.57 24.14 35.31
C MET A 280 0.15 25.39 34.52
N HIS A 281 -1.14 25.51 34.19
CA HIS A 281 -1.67 26.70 33.47
C HIS A 281 -1.67 27.97 34.31
N ASN A 282 -1.72 27.84 35.63
CA ASN A 282 -1.51 28.96 36.56
C ASN A 282 -0.04 29.39 36.64
N LEU A 283 0.89 28.44 36.55
CA LEU A 283 2.33 28.72 36.57
C LEU A 283 2.79 29.37 35.27
N TYR A 284 2.39 28.80 34.13
CA TYR A 284 2.75 29.29 32.79
C TYR A 284 1.54 29.38 31.87
N LYS A 285 1.52 30.43 31.04
CA LYS A 285 0.41 30.66 30.11
C LYS A 285 0.38 29.57 29.01
N PRO A 286 -0.75 28.85 28.82
CA PRO A 286 -0.86 27.83 27.78
C PRO A 286 -0.92 28.44 26.39
N ARG A 287 -0.34 27.74 25.41
CA ARG A 287 -0.45 28.11 23.99
C ARG A 287 -1.80 27.62 23.42
N PRO A 288 -2.61 28.48 22.78
CA PRO A 288 -3.89 28.08 22.19
C PRO A 288 -3.73 26.90 21.22
N GLY A 289 -4.65 25.93 21.30
CA GLY A 289 -4.66 24.74 20.43
C GLY A 289 -3.51 23.74 20.64
N ARG A 290 -2.71 23.89 21.70
CA ARG A 290 -1.60 22.98 22.04
C ARG A 290 -1.85 22.12 23.29
N MET A 291 -3.06 22.16 23.84
CA MET A 291 -3.52 21.22 24.85
C MET A 291 -4.16 20.01 24.14
N LYS A 292 -3.76 18.80 24.52
CA LYS A 292 -4.33 17.55 24.00
C LYS A 292 -4.64 16.62 25.16
N ASP A 293 -5.87 16.12 25.17
CA ASP A 293 -6.34 15.20 26.18
C ASP A 293 -6.37 13.77 25.63
N TYR A 294 -5.28 13.04 25.84
CA TYR A 294 -5.23 11.62 25.49
C TYR A 294 -5.75 10.71 26.62
N ILE A 295 -6.20 11.25 27.75
CA ILE A 295 -6.86 10.46 28.78
C ILE A 295 -8.29 10.18 28.34
N ALA A 296 -9.02 11.24 27.95
CA ALA A 296 -10.38 11.15 27.44
C ALA A 296 -10.45 10.48 26.06
N VAL A 297 -9.46 10.76 25.19
CA VAL A 297 -9.36 10.17 23.85
C VAL A 297 -7.99 9.48 23.70
N PRO A 298 -7.85 8.22 24.18
CA PRO A 298 -6.60 7.46 24.06
C PRO A 298 -6.20 7.26 22.61
N LYS A 299 -4.90 7.19 22.33
CA LYS A 299 -4.40 6.86 20.98
C LYS A 299 -4.67 5.41 20.60
N ALA A 300 -4.53 5.06 19.32
CA ALA A 300 -4.73 3.69 18.83
C ALA A 300 -3.87 2.65 19.57
N ASN A 301 -2.63 3.01 19.90
CA ASN A 301 -1.69 2.15 20.65
C ASN A 301 -1.96 2.08 22.17
N GLY A 302 -3.07 2.66 22.64
CA GLY A 302 -3.44 2.67 24.05
C GLY A 302 -2.75 3.76 24.88
N TYR A 303 -1.97 4.65 24.26
CA TYR A 303 -1.30 5.74 24.96
C TYR A 303 -2.30 6.73 25.57
N GLN A 304 -2.11 7.03 26.86
CA GLN A 304 -2.90 7.99 27.63
C GLN A 304 -1.99 8.98 28.36
N SER A 305 -2.28 10.27 28.23
CA SER A 305 -1.63 11.38 28.94
C SER A 305 -2.28 12.72 28.56
N LEU A 306 -2.25 13.69 29.47
CA LEU A 306 -2.54 15.09 29.13
C LEU A 306 -1.26 15.76 28.62
N HIS A 307 -1.31 16.35 27.43
CA HIS A 307 -0.20 17.11 26.88
C HIS A 307 -0.57 18.59 26.86
N THR A 308 0.33 19.43 27.37
CA THR A 308 0.17 20.87 27.27
C THR A 308 1.49 21.55 26.94
N SER A 309 1.44 22.56 26.07
CA SER A 309 2.58 23.41 25.73
C SER A 309 2.32 24.81 26.24
N MET A 310 3.23 25.33 27.04
CA MET A 310 3.12 26.61 27.72
C MET A 310 4.32 27.50 27.37
N ILE A 311 4.21 28.78 27.66
CA ILE A 311 5.30 29.74 27.50
C ILE A 311 5.99 29.89 28.85
N GLY A 312 7.18 29.31 28.98
CA GLY A 312 8.02 29.39 30.18
C GLY A 312 8.88 30.65 30.23
N PRO A 313 9.85 30.68 31.17
CA PRO A 313 10.76 31.81 31.36
C PRO A 313 11.51 32.15 30.07
N HIS A 314 11.72 33.45 29.82
CA HIS A 314 12.41 33.95 28.62
C HIS A 314 11.79 33.52 27.27
N GLY A 315 10.49 33.17 27.26
CA GLY A 315 9.77 32.82 26.03
C GLY A 315 10.01 31.39 25.53
N VAL A 316 10.71 30.57 26.30
CA VAL A 316 11.00 29.18 25.95
C VAL A 316 9.71 28.33 26.03
N PRO A 317 9.34 27.59 24.97
CA PRO A 317 8.25 26.62 25.06
C PRO A 317 8.55 25.52 26.08
N VAL A 318 7.64 25.31 27.03
CA VAL A 318 7.69 24.22 28.00
C VAL A 318 6.58 23.24 27.67
N GLU A 319 6.93 22.00 27.35
CA GLU A 319 5.98 20.91 27.12
C GLU A 319 5.88 20.04 28.38
N VAL A 320 4.67 19.87 28.92
CA VAL A 320 4.41 19.02 30.09
C VAL A 320 3.45 17.89 29.70
N GLN A 321 3.80 16.68 30.11
CA GLN A 321 3.02 15.44 29.96
C GLN A 321 2.59 14.99 31.35
N ILE A 322 1.29 14.86 31.58
CA ILE A 322 0.72 14.47 32.87
C ILE A 322 0.03 13.13 32.70
N ARG A 323 0.29 12.17 33.57
CA ARG A 323 -0.31 10.82 33.52
C ARG A 323 -0.23 10.11 34.86
N THR A 324 -1.00 9.03 35.02
CA THR A 324 -0.91 8.18 36.21
C THR A 324 0.25 7.19 36.12
N GLU A 325 0.59 6.52 37.23
CA GLU A 325 1.60 5.45 37.23
C GLU A 325 1.22 4.29 36.30
N ASP A 326 -0.04 3.86 36.30
CA ASP A 326 -0.55 2.84 35.36
C ASP A 326 -0.42 3.29 33.90
N MET A 327 -0.76 4.55 33.61
CA MET A 327 -0.62 5.13 32.26
C MET A 327 0.85 5.28 31.84
N ASP A 328 1.76 5.51 32.79
CA ASP A 328 3.20 5.58 32.55
C ASP A 328 3.74 4.19 32.17
N GLN A 329 3.37 3.15 32.93
CA GLN A 329 3.72 1.77 32.63
C GLN A 329 3.16 1.32 31.28
N MET A 330 1.89 1.62 31.01
CA MET A 330 1.24 1.32 29.72
C MET A 330 1.91 2.05 28.55
N ALA A 331 2.34 3.30 28.74
CA ALA A 331 3.00 4.07 27.69
C ALA A 331 4.44 3.60 27.40
N ASP A 332 5.13 3.06 28.41
CA ASP A 332 6.53 2.64 28.26
C ASP A 332 6.64 1.17 27.81
N LYS A 333 5.77 0.28 28.34
CA LYS A 333 5.76 -1.18 28.06
C LYS A 333 4.64 -1.64 27.11
N GLY A 334 3.65 -0.81 26.80
CA GLY A 334 2.60 -1.11 25.83
C GLY A 334 1.76 -2.32 26.20
N VAL A 335 1.36 -3.11 25.18
CA VAL A 335 0.53 -4.32 25.34
C VAL A 335 1.16 -5.36 26.30
N ALA A 336 2.47 -5.34 26.48
CA ALA A 336 3.18 -6.26 27.38
C ALA A 336 2.95 -5.96 28.88
N ALA A 337 2.66 -4.71 29.24
CA ALA A 337 2.49 -4.29 30.65
C ALA A 337 1.35 -5.04 31.37
N HIS A 338 0.32 -5.44 30.63
CA HIS A 338 -0.91 -6.02 31.19
C HIS A 338 -1.00 -7.54 31.06
N TRP A 339 -0.04 -8.21 30.41
CA TRP A 339 -0.06 -9.68 30.28
C TRP A 339 0.36 -10.36 31.59
N ALA A 340 1.25 -9.73 32.35
CA ALA A 340 1.74 -10.21 33.65
C ALA A 340 0.64 -10.45 34.71
N TYR A 341 -0.56 -9.86 34.54
CA TYR A 341 -1.63 -9.90 35.55
C TYR A 341 -2.60 -11.07 35.40
N LYS A 342 -2.50 -11.88 34.33
CA LYS A 342 -3.47 -12.95 34.03
C LYS A 342 -3.24 -14.26 34.77
N ASP A 343 -2.07 -14.49 35.37
CA ASP A 343 -1.80 -15.74 36.13
C ASP A 343 -2.49 -15.77 37.52
N GLY A 344 -3.13 -14.68 37.96
CA GLY A 344 -3.77 -14.60 39.29
C GLY A 344 -5.30 -14.50 39.32
N ALA A 345 -5.96 -14.26 38.17
CA ALA A 345 -7.40 -13.96 38.13
C ALA A 345 -8.09 -14.73 37.00
N ASP A 346 -8.13 -16.05 37.16
CA ASP A 346 -8.84 -16.91 36.23
C ASP A 346 -10.36 -16.89 36.53
N ARG A 347 -11.16 -16.71 35.47
CA ARG A 347 -12.58 -17.15 35.32
C ARG A 347 -13.75 -16.27 35.77
N ALA A 348 -13.59 -15.00 36.13
CA ALA A 348 -14.75 -14.12 36.39
C ALA A 348 -14.64 -12.75 35.70
N GLY A 349 -14.94 -12.72 34.39
CA GLY A 349 -15.13 -11.47 33.64
C GLY A 349 -14.32 -11.41 32.35
N GLY A 350 -14.93 -11.82 31.24
CA GLY A 350 -14.34 -11.71 29.91
C GLY A 350 -14.10 -10.25 29.52
N GLY A 351 -12.85 -9.82 29.53
CA GLY A 351 -12.45 -8.52 28.99
C GLY A 351 -10.95 -8.36 29.00
N GLY A 352 -10.28 -8.63 27.86
CA GLY A 352 -8.93 -8.12 27.65
C GLY A 352 -8.91 -6.60 27.79
N THR A 353 -7.78 -6.01 28.22
CA THR A 353 -7.68 -4.55 28.36
C THR A 353 -7.96 -3.85 27.03
N THR A 354 -8.43 -2.60 27.07
CA THR A 354 -8.83 -1.87 25.84
C THR A 354 -7.71 -1.82 24.80
N ALA A 355 -6.44 -1.80 25.24
CA ALA A 355 -5.27 -1.82 24.36
C ALA A 355 -5.01 -3.20 23.72
N GLN A 356 -5.17 -4.30 24.47
CA GLN A 356 -5.10 -5.66 23.92
C GLN A 356 -6.19 -5.87 22.86
N VAL A 357 -7.43 -5.51 23.18
CA VAL A 357 -8.57 -5.63 22.24
C VAL A 357 -8.33 -4.80 20.98
N ARG A 358 -7.72 -3.61 21.09
CA ARG A 358 -7.37 -2.79 19.91
C ARG A 358 -6.24 -3.41 19.08
N ALA A 359 -5.17 -3.89 19.71
CA ALA A 359 -4.09 -4.57 19.00
C ALA A 359 -4.60 -5.82 18.27
N GLN A 360 -5.49 -6.58 18.91
CA GLN A 360 -6.11 -7.78 18.33
C GLN A 360 -7.07 -7.44 17.19
N ARG A 361 -7.88 -6.37 17.32
CA ARG A 361 -8.72 -5.87 16.21
C ARG A 361 -7.89 -5.38 15.02
N TRP A 362 -6.78 -4.71 15.30
CA TRP A 362 -5.86 -4.31 14.24
C TRP A 362 -5.29 -5.54 13.52
N MET A 363 -4.86 -6.58 14.24
CA MET A 363 -4.41 -7.83 13.62
C MET A 363 -5.51 -8.52 12.80
N GLN A 364 -6.75 -8.57 13.30
CA GLN A 364 -7.88 -9.09 12.52
C GLN A 364 -8.11 -8.30 11.22
N SER A 365 -7.96 -6.96 11.27
CA SER A 365 -8.06 -6.13 10.06
C SER A 365 -6.96 -6.43 9.03
N LEU A 366 -5.77 -6.85 9.46
CA LEU A 366 -4.69 -7.29 8.57
C LEU A 366 -5.04 -8.61 7.86
N LEU A 367 -5.69 -9.55 8.57
CA LEU A 367 -6.19 -10.80 7.98
C LEU A 367 -7.28 -10.54 6.93
N GLU A 368 -8.23 -9.64 7.22
CA GLU A 368 -9.27 -9.23 6.26
C GLU A 368 -8.68 -8.55 5.01
N LEU A 369 -7.67 -7.69 5.19
CA LEU A 369 -6.96 -7.05 4.08
C LEU A 369 -6.28 -8.09 3.19
N GLN A 370 -5.71 -9.15 3.75
CA GLN A 370 -5.09 -10.22 2.96
C GLN A 370 -6.12 -11.00 2.13
N GLN A 371 -7.27 -11.36 2.71
CA GLN A 371 -8.33 -12.07 1.98
C GLN A 371 -8.87 -11.26 0.79
N SER A 372 -8.71 -9.94 0.82
CA SER A 372 -9.23 -9.02 -0.20
C SER A 372 -8.17 -8.44 -1.14
N ALA A 373 -6.87 -8.58 -0.84
CA ALA A 373 -5.78 -8.08 -1.66
C ALA A 373 -5.42 -9.07 -2.79
N GLY A 374 -5.36 -8.57 -4.02
CA GLY A 374 -5.00 -9.41 -5.19
C GLY A 374 -3.51 -9.68 -5.34
N SER A 375 -2.63 -8.85 -4.73
CA SER A 375 -1.17 -9.01 -4.81
C SER A 375 -0.47 -8.69 -3.48
N SER A 376 0.67 -9.36 -3.21
CA SER A 376 1.50 -9.15 -2.00
C SER A 376 2.06 -7.72 -1.91
N PHE A 377 2.27 -7.05 -3.05
CA PHE A 377 2.78 -5.68 -3.09
C PHE A 377 1.71 -4.66 -2.65
N GLU A 378 0.49 -4.76 -3.20
CA GLU A 378 -0.63 -3.91 -2.78
C GLU A 378 -0.95 -4.09 -1.30
N PHE A 379 -0.83 -5.32 -0.79
CA PHE A 379 -0.96 -5.59 0.64
C PHE A 379 0.05 -4.77 1.46
N ILE A 380 1.32 -4.70 1.07
CA ILE A 380 2.34 -3.99 1.84
C ILE A 380 2.19 -2.49 1.79
N GLU A 381 1.88 -1.91 0.63
CA GLU A 381 1.56 -0.50 0.58
C GLU A 381 0.36 -0.18 1.48
N SER A 382 -0.65 -1.06 1.50
CA SER A 382 -1.82 -0.88 2.36
C SER A 382 -1.46 -0.95 3.85
N VAL A 383 -0.60 -1.90 4.25
CA VAL A 383 -0.14 -2.04 5.64
C VAL A 383 0.77 -0.90 6.03
N LYS A 384 1.71 -0.48 5.17
CA LYS A 384 2.55 0.70 5.41
C LYS A 384 1.69 1.95 5.61
N SER A 385 0.66 2.16 4.79
CA SER A 385 -0.25 3.29 4.97
C SER A 385 -1.01 3.23 6.31
N ASP A 386 -1.34 2.03 6.80
CA ASP A 386 -2.03 1.84 8.09
C ASP A 386 -1.08 1.92 9.30
N LEU A 387 0.22 1.68 9.10
CA LEU A 387 1.27 1.80 10.12
C LEU A 387 1.64 3.27 10.44
N PHE A 388 1.37 4.21 9.52
CA PHE A 388 1.81 5.61 9.62
C PHE A 388 0.70 6.71 9.53
N PRO A 389 -0.48 6.60 10.15
CA PRO A 389 -1.38 7.75 10.16
C PRO A 389 -1.00 8.75 11.24
N ASP A 390 -0.82 10.02 10.85
CA ASP A 390 -1.28 11.10 11.73
C ASP A 390 -2.79 10.90 11.90
N GLU A 391 -3.27 10.88 13.15
CA GLU A 391 -4.65 10.49 13.48
C GLU A 391 -5.60 11.69 13.44
N LEU A 392 -6.75 11.47 12.83
CA LEU A 392 -7.89 12.35 12.73
C LEU A 392 -9.07 11.76 13.51
N PHE A 393 -9.63 12.52 14.45
CA PHE A 393 -10.81 12.15 15.23
C PHE A 393 -12.02 12.90 14.71
N VAL A 394 -13.05 12.15 14.32
CA VAL A 394 -14.31 12.68 13.81
C VAL A 394 -15.48 12.11 14.59
N PHE A 395 -16.55 12.87 14.70
CA PHE A 395 -17.73 12.51 15.48
C PHE A 395 -18.85 12.02 14.57
N THR A 396 -19.52 10.95 14.96
CA THR A 396 -20.83 10.60 14.43
C THR A 396 -21.90 11.56 14.97
N PRO A 397 -23.09 11.65 14.35
CA PRO A 397 -24.18 12.49 14.86
C PRO A 397 -24.67 12.05 16.26
N LYS A 398 -24.41 10.79 16.63
CA LYS A 398 -24.71 10.21 17.95
C LYS A 398 -23.62 10.46 18.99
N GLY A 399 -22.57 11.21 18.65
CA GLY A 399 -21.47 11.54 19.57
C GLY A 399 -20.38 10.47 19.71
N ARG A 400 -20.49 9.33 19.00
CA ARG A 400 -19.41 8.33 18.94
C ARG A 400 -18.22 8.89 18.16
N ILE A 401 -17.02 8.74 18.70
CA ILE A 401 -15.75 9.09 18.05
C ILE A 401 -15.33 7.96 17.10
N VAL A 402 -14.93 8.34 15.90
CA VAL A 402 -14.34 7.45 14.89
C VAL A 402 -12.94 7.97 14.55
N GLU A 403 -11.97 7.07 14.59
CA GLU A 403 -10.56 7.34 14.32
C GLU A 403 -10.27 7.08 12.84
N MET A 404 -9.58 8.00 12.19
CA MET A 404 -9.30 7.98 10.76
C MET A 404 -7.89 8.52 10.45
N PRO A 405 -7.30 8.17 9.29
CA PRO A 405 -6.04 8.79 8.88
C PRO A 405 -6.23 10.26 8.49
N VAL A 406 -5.24 11.11 8.74
CA VAL A 406 -5.22 12.48 8.23
C VAL A 406 -5.31 12.49 6.71
N GLY A 407 -6.16 13.38 6.19
CA GLY A 407 -6.49 13.43 4.77
C GLY A 407 -7.66 12.53 4.36
N ALA A 408 -8.17 11.70 5.27
CA ALA A 408 -9.37 10.91 5.00
C ALA A 408 -10.56 11.78 4.58
N THR A 409 -11.35 11.24 3.67
CA THR A 409 -12.53 11.90 3.10
C THR A 409 -13.83 11.41 3.73
N ALA A 410 -14.95 12.05 3.39
CA ALA A 410 -16.26 11.59 3.85
C ALA A 410 -16.60 10.17 3.33
N VAL A 411 -16.07 9.78 2.17
CA VAL A 411 -16.23 8.42 1.62
C VAL A 411 -15.48 7.41 2.48
N ASP A 412 -14.26 7.73 2.90
CA ASP A 412 -13.49 6.90 3.84
C ASP A 412 -14.27 6.70 5.15
N PHE A 413 -14.91 7.75 5.67
CA PHE A 413 -15.73 7.67 6.89
C PHE A 413 -16.94 6.75 6.69
N ALA A 414 -17.62 6.84 5.54
CA ALA A 414 -18.75 5.98 5.22
C ALA A 414 -18.36 4.49 5.24
N TYR A 415 -17.24 4.12 4.62
CA TYR A 415 -16.71 2.75 4.63
C TYR A 415 -16.15 2.29 5.98
N ALA A 416 -15.69 3.22 6.82
CA ALA A 416 -15.28 2.95 8.20
C ALA A 416 -16.47 2.62 9.11
N VAL A 417 -17.62 3.27 8.89
CA VAL A 417 -18.88 2.97 9.62
C VAL A 417 -19.44 1.62 9.18
N HIS A 418 -19.69 1.43 7.88
CA HIS A 418 -20.16 0.17 7.32
C HIS A 418 -19.93 0.10 5.81
N THR A 419 -19.66 -1.09 5.27
CA THR A 419 -19.45 -1.27 3.83
C THR A 419 -20.69 -0.85 3.02
N ASP A 420 -21.90 -1.17 3.50
CA ASP A 420 -23.14 -0.81 2.81
C ASP A 420 -23.42 0.70 2.84
N VAL A 421 -23.04 1.37 3.93
CA VAL A 421 -23.14 2.84 4.02
C VAL A 421 -22.16 3.49 3.05
N GLY A 422 -20.94 2.94 2.91
CA GLY A 422 -19.99 3.34 1.88
C GLY A 422 -20.51 3.13 0.45
N ASN A 423 -21.08 1.95 0.18
CA ASN A 423 -21.60 1.61 -1.15
C ASN A 423 -22.80 2.44 -1.58
N SER A 424 -23.68 2.78 -0.63
CA SER A 424 -24.89 3.58 -0.86
C SER A 424 -24.69 5.08 -0.66
N CYS A 425 -23.45 5.55 -0.46
CA CYS A 425 -23.12 6.95 -0.21
C CYS A 425 -23.40 7.82 -1.45
N VAL A 426 -24.18 8.90 -1.27
CA VAL A 426 -24.46 9.90 -2.33
C VAL A 426 -23.83 11.25 -1.98
N GLY A 427 -23.78 11.58 -0.69
CA GLY A 427 -23.25 12.85 -0.22
C GLY A 427 -22.94 12.82 1.28
N ALA A 428 -22.36 13.91 1.77
CA ALA A 428 -22.02 14.05 3.17
C ALA A 428 -22.38 15.44 3.69
N ARG A 429 -22.72 15.51 4.98
CA ARG A 429 -22.82 16.74 5.74
C ARG A 429 -21.77 16.74 6.85
N VAL A 430 -21.05 17.83 6.95
CA VAL A 430 -20.07 18.06 8.01
C VAL A 430 -20.51 19.26 8.82
N ASN A 431 -20.64 19.10 10.14
CA ASN A 431 -21.21 20.09 11.05
C ASN A 431 -22.57 20.63 10.56
N ARG A 432 -23.43 19.73 10.04
CA ARG A 432 -24.75 20.02 9.45
C ARG A 432 -24.74 20.85 8.16
N GLN A 433 -23.58 21.10 7.55
CA GLN A 433 -23.46 21.78 6.26
C GLN A 433 -23.08 20.81 5.15
N SER A 434 -23.51 21.07 3.90
CA SER A 434 -23.12 20.24 2.75
C SER A 434 -21.60 20.25 2.58
N TYR A 435 -21.02 19.07 2.42
CA TYR A 435 -19.57 18.90 2.33
C TYR A 435 -19.19 18.07 1.09
N PRO A 436 -18.26 18.56 0.23
CA PRO A 436 -17.81 17.79 -0.92
C PRO A 436 -17.16 16.47 -0.51
N LEU A 437 -17.51 15.37 -1.19
CA LEU A 437 -16.97 14.03 -0.91
C LEU A 437 -15.45 13.92 -1.11
N SER A 438 -14.86 14.76 -1.97
CA SER A 438 -13.42 14.79 -2.25
C SER A 438 -12.61 15.61 -1.25
N GLN A 439 -13.27 16.44 -0.42
CA GLN A 439 -12.57 17.32 0.51
C GLN A 439 -12.12 16.52 1.76
N PRO A 440 -10.87 16.70 2.23
CA PRO A 440 -10.36 16.00 3.41
C PRO A 440 -11.02 16.51 4.69
N LEU A 441 -11.27 15.61 5.63
CA LEU A 441 -11.90 15.89 6.93
C LEU A 441 -10.91 16.53 7.92
N LYS A 442 -11.44 17.28 8.90
CA LYS A 442 -10.69 17.97 9.95
C LYS A 442 -11.09 17.48 11.34
N ASN A 443 -10.14 17.63 12.28
CA ASN A 443 -10.27 17.08 13.61
C ASN A 443 -11.43 17.75 14.37
N GLY A 444 -12.24 16.95 15.04
CA GLY A 444 -13.37 17.41 15.84
C GLY A 444 -14.64 17.76 15.04
N GLN A 445 -14.70 17.42 13.76
CA GLN A 445 -15.89 17.61 12.94
C GLN A 445 -16.94 16.51 13.17
N THR A 446 -18.22 16.86 13.11
CA THR A 446 -19.33 15.90 13.12
C THR A 446 -19.75 15.57 11.69
N ILE A 447 -19.80 14.29 11.34
CA ILE A 447 -20.07 13.82 9.97
C ILE A 447 -21.37 13.03 9.93
N GLU A 448 -22.21 13.37 8.97
CA GLU A 448 -23.44 12.67 8.63
C GLU A 448 -23.37 12.26 7.15
N ILE A 449 -23.53 10.97 6.87
CA ILE A 449 -23.51 10.43 5.50
C ILE A 449 -24.94 10.33 4.99
N ILE A 450 -25.17 10.82 3.77
CA ILE A 450 -26.44 10.73 3.06
C ILE A 450 -26.36 9.50 2.16
N THR A 451 -27.22 8.51 2.43
CA THR A 451 -27.31 7.27 1.65
C THR A 451 -28.59 7.24 0.81
N ALA A 452 -28.56 6.54 -0.33
CA ALA A 452 -29.75 6.27 -1.14
C ALA A 452 -29.83 4.80 -1.57
N PRO A 453 -31.02 4.17 -1.55
CA PRO A 453 -31.20 2.81 -2.04
C PRO A 453 -30.93 2.75 -3.54
N GLY A 454 -29.97 1.92 -3.96
CA GLY A 454 -29.52 1.78 -5.34
C GLY A 454 -28.34 2.68 -5.75
N ALA A 455 -27.87 3.58 -4.86
CA ALA A 455 -26.61 4.28 -5.07
C ALA A 455 -25.44 3.29 -5.11
N ARG A 456 -24.46 3.57 -5.97
CA ARG A 456 -23.28 2.71 -6.17
C ARG A 456 -22.00 3.56 -6.21
N PRO A 457 -20.84 2.96 -5.87
CA PRO A 457 -19.55 3.66 -5.89
C PRO A 457 -19.17 4.13 -7.30
N ASN A 458 -18.58 5.33 -7.37
CA ASN A 458 -18.01 5.86 -8.60
C ASN A 458 -16.50 5.56 -8.67
N ALA A 459 -15.98 5.21 -9.86
CA ALA A 459 -14.56 5.03 -10.11
C ALA A 459 -13.72 6.27 -9.75
N ALA A 460 -14.29 7.48 -9.90
CA ALA A 460 -13.64 8.73 -9.52
C ALA A 460 -13.23 8.80 -8.04
N TRP A 461 -13.89 8.04 -7.15
CA TRP A 461 -13.57 8.00 -5.73
C TRP A 461 -12.16 7.44 -5.47
N LEU A 462 -11.67 6.53 -6.33
CA LEU A 462 -10.33 5.94 -6.19
C LEU A 462 -9.19 6.97 -6.27
N ASN A 463 -9.47 8.16 -6.81
CA ASN A 463 -8.50 9.25 -6.94
C ASN A 463 -8.23 9.97 -5.61
N TYR A 464 -9.21 10.02 -4.70
CA TYR A 464 -9.12 10.82 -3.47
C TYR A 464 -9.35 10.04 -2.18
N VAL A 465 -9.89 8.81 -2.26
CA VAL A 465 -10.03 7.92 -1.09
C VAL A 465 -8.65 7.50 -0.60
N VAL A 466 -8.42 7.68 0.72
CA VAL A 466 -7.11 7.46 1.34
C VAL A 466 -7.01 6.07 1.94
N THR A 467 -8.09 5.57 2.55
CA THR A 467 -8.06 4.30 3.29
C THR A 467 -7.99 3.10 2.36
N SER A 468 -7.14 2.13 2.71
CA SER A 468 -7.00 0.86 2.00
C SER A 468 -8.33 0.09 1.95
N ARG A 469 -9.03 0.02 3.07
CA ARG A 469 -10.35 -0.62 3.19
C ARG A 469 -11.35 -0.08 2.16
N ALA A 470 -11.50 1.25 2.07
CA ALA A 470 -12.42 1.85 1.12
C ALA A 470 -11.98 1.60 -0.33
N ARG A 471 -10.68 1.75 -0.65
CA ARG A 471 -10.16 1.47 -2.00
C ARG A 471 -10.42 0.03 -2.44
N THR A 472 -10.14 -0.94 -1.58
CA THR A 472 -10.34 -2.35 -1.90
C THR A 472 -11.82 -2.68 -2.12
N LYS A 473 -12.71 -2.19 -1.24
CA LYS A 473 -14.16 -2.41 -1.39
C LYS A 473 -14.74 -1.73 -2.63
N ILE A 474 -14.31 -0.50 -2.95
CA ILE A 474 -14.71 0.19 -4.18
C ILE A 474 -14.24 -0.59 -5.42
N ARG A 475 -12.97 -1.04 -5.46
CA ARG A 475 -12.44 -1.85 -6.56
C ARG A 475 -13.20 -3.17 -6.73
N GLN A 476 -13.52 -3.84 -5.63
CA GLN A 476 -14.29 -5.08 -5.65
C GLN A 476 -15.65 -4.88 -6.32
N VAL A 477 -16.40 -3.85 -5.90
CA VAL A 477 -17.72 -3.53 -6.48
C VAL A 477 -17.62 -3.14 -7.95
N LEU A 478 -16.60 -2.37 -8.35
CA LEU A 478 -16.37 -1.99 -9.75
C LEU A 478 -15.98 -3.18 -10.63
N LYS A 479 -15.21 -4.14 -10.09
CA LYS A 479 -14.80 -5.37 -10.79
C LYS A 479 -16.00 -6.27 -11.04
N THR A 480 -16.82 -6.52 -10.02
CA THR A 480 -18.06 -7.30 -10.15
C THR A 480 -19.01 -6.67 -11.17
N LYS A 481 -19.17 -5.34 -11.13
CA LYS A 481 -20.02 -4.62 -12.08
C LYS A 481 -19.56 -4.76 -13.54
N ARG A 482 -18.26 -4.60 -13.81
CA ARG A 482 -17.71 -4.80 -15.16
C ARG A 482 -17.97 -6.22 -15.66
N ARG A 483 -17.82 -7.22 -14.79
CA ARG A 483 -18.10 -8.62 -15.12
C ARG A 483 -19.59 -8.83 -15.42
N GLU A 484 -20.49 -8.33 -14.59
CA GLU A 484 -21.96 -8.40 -14.84
C GLU A 484 -22.34 -7.71 -16.16
N GLU A 485 -21.82 -6.51 -16.43
CA GLU A 485 -22.08 -5.78 -17.69
C GLU A 485 -21.52 -6.53 -18.91
N SER A 486 -20.31 -7.08 -18.80
CA SER A 486 -19.70 -7.92 -19.85
C SER A 486 -20.52 -9.19 -20.07
N VAL A 487 -20.98 -9.89 -19.03
CA VAL A 487 -21.80 -11.10 -19.19
C VAL A 487 -23.13 -10.78 -19.89
N ILE A 488 -23.79 -9.68 -19.55
CA ILE A 488 -25.03 -9.25 -20.20
C ILE A 488 -24.79 -8.92 -21.68
N LEU A 489 -23.71 -8.18 -21.97
CA LEU A 489 -23.32 -7.85 -23.34
C LEU A 489 -22.96 -9.11 -24.14
N GLY A 490 -22.13 -9.99 -23.58
CA GLY A 490 -21.72 -11.24 -24.19
C GLY A 490 -22.88 -12.18 -24.46
N ARG A 491 -23.86 -12.26 -23.56
CA ARG A 491 -25.11 -13.00 -23.80
C ARG A 491 -25.89 -12.45 -24.98
N ARG A 492 -25.99 -11.13 -25.13
CA ARG A 492 -26.64 -10.51 -26.29
C ARG A 492 -25.87 -10.80 -27.59
N LEU A 493 -24.55 -10.67 -27.56
CA LEU A 493 -23.69 -10.90 -28.72
C LEU A 493 -23.69 -12.37 -29.16
N LEU A 494 -23.71 -13.30 -28.22
CA LEU A 494 -23.77 -14.74 -28.49
C LEU A 494 -25.16 -15.14 -29.03
N ASN A 495 -26.25 -14.66 -28.42
CA ASN A 495 -27.59 -14.90 -28.95
C ASN A 495 -27.77 -14.35 -30.36
N HIS A 496 -27.26 -13.15 -30.65
CA HIS A 496 -27.28 -12.59 -32.00
C HIS A 496 -26.48 -13.45 -33.00
N ALA A 497 -25.36 -14.03 -32.57
CA ALA A 497 -24.53 -14.88 -33.41
C ALA A 497 -25.12 -16.29 -33.64
N LEU A 498 -25.97 -16.79 -32.75
CA LEU A 498 -26.66 -18.07 -32.87
C LEU A 498 -27.93 -18.02 -33.74
N GLY A 499 -28.39 -16.83 -34.14
CA GLY A 499 -29.53 -16.66 -35.03
C GLY A 499 -30.86 -17.04 -34.37
N GLU A 500 -31.55 -18.05 -34.91
CA GLU A 500 -32.88 -18.48 -34.41
C GLU A 500 -32.82 -19.37 -33.15
N LYS A 501 -31.64 -19.90 -32.79
CA LYS A 501 -31.46 -20.70 -31.57
C LYS A 501 -30.93 -19.84 -30.43
N ASN A 502 -31.50 -19.98 -29.23
CA ASN A 502 -30.94 -19.33 -28.05
C ASN A 502 -29.86 -20.20 -27.41
N VAL A 503 -29.02 -19.60 -26.58
CA VAL A 503 -28.03 -20.31 -25.73
C VAL A 503 -28.68 -21.39 -24.84
N GLN A 504 -30.00 -21.32 -24.60
CA GLN A 504 -30.77 -22.32 -23.83
C GLN A 504 -31.18 -23.54 -24.65
N ASP A 505 -31.16 -23.45 -25.98
CA ASP A 505 -31.61 -24.50 -26.91
C ASP A 505 -30.44 -25.40 -27.39
N ILE A 506 -29.24 -25.16 -26.86
CA ILE A 506 -28.01 -25.88 -27.20
C ILE A 506 -27.81 -27.01 -26.18
N GLU A 507 -27.45 -28.19 -26.67
CA GLU A 507 -27.15 -29.34 -25.80
C GLU A 507 -25.97 -29.04 -24.86
N GLN A 508 -26.14 -29.35 -23.57
CA GLN A 508 -25.13 -29.10 -22.53
C GLN A 508 -23.78 -29.76 -22.85
N GLU A 509 -23.77 -30.92 -23.53
CA GLU A 509 -22.54 -31.59 -23.95
C GLU A 509 -21.67 -30.74 -24.89
N ASN A 510 -22.26 -29.92 -25.75
CA ASN A 510 -21.51 -29.04 -26.65
C ASN A 510 -20.97 -27.81 -25.91
N ILE A 511 -21.69 -27.32 -24.91
CA ILE A 511 -21.23 -26.24 -24.03
C ILE A 511 -20.02 -26.73 -23.22
N ASP A 512 -20.11 -27.93 -22.64
CA ASP A 512 -19.04 -28.51 -21.81
C ASP A 512 -17.78 -28.82 -22.64
N LYS A 513 -17.92 -29.29 -23.89
CA LYS A 513 -16.80 -29.44 -24.82
C LYS A 513 -16.10 -28.11 -25.09
N VAL A 514 -16.86 -27.06 -25.40
CA VAL A 514 -16.30 -25.73 -25.67
C VAL A 514 -15.64 -25.12 -24.42
N LEU A 515 -16.22 -25.33 -23.24
CA LEU A 515 -15.62 -24.91 -21.96
C LEU A 515 -14.32 -25.65 -21.68
N HIS A 516 -14.27 -26.96 -21.92
CA HIS A 516 -13.06 -27.76 -21.76
C HIS A 516 -11.94 -27.36 -22.73
N ASP A 517 -12.28 -27.15 -24.01
CA ASP A 517 -11.31 -26.74 -25.05
C ASP A 517 -10.71 -25.36 -24.79
N LEU A 518 -11.52 -24.43 -24.25
CA LEU A 518 -11.09 -23.08 -23.90
C LEU A 518 -10.52 -22.97 -22.47
N LYS A 519 -10.52 -24.07 -21.70
CA LYS A 519 -10.09 -24.12 -20.30
C LYS A 519 -10.85 -23.13 -19.40
N LEU A 520 -12.15 -22.97 -19.64
CA LEU A 520 -13.03 -22.09 -18.87
C LEU A 520 -13.83 -22.91 -17.86
N GLU A 521 -13.98 -22.39 -16.64
CA GLU A 521 -14.63 -23.09 -15.53
C GLU A 521 -16.15 -22.97 -15.56
N SER A 522 -16.69 -21.90 -16.17
CA SER A 522 -18.14 -21.65 -16.18
C SER A 522 -18.64 -21.01 -17.49
N GLN A 523 -19.92 -21.24 -17.78
CA GLN A 523 -20.62 -20.57 -18.88
C GLN A 523 -20.65 -19.04 -18.70
N GLU A 524 -20.64 -18.55 -17.46
CA GLU A 524 -20.56 -17.12 -17.19
C GLU A 524 -19.20 -16.53 -17.57
N ASP A 525 -18.10 -17.27 -17.40
CA ASP A 525 -16.77 -16.84 -17.85
C ASP A 525 -16.72 -16.75 -19.39
N LEU A 526 -17.28 -17.74 -20.09
CA LEU A 526 -17.42 -17.69 -21.54
C LEU A 526 -18.17 -16.44 -22.02
N LEU A 527 -19.29 -16.11 -21.36
CA LEU A 527 -20.06 -14.90 -21.68
C LEU A 527 -19.33 -13.62 -21.30
N ALA A 528 -18.58 -13.61 -20.20
CA ALA A 528 -17.76 -12.47 -19.79
C ALA A 528 -16.66 -12.19 -20.81
N ASP A 529 -15.99 -13.22 -21.32
CA ASP A 529 -14.89 -13.12 -22.29
C ASP A 529 -15.39 -12.71 -23.68
N ILE A 530 -16.58 -13.18 -24.08
CA ILE A 530 -17.27 -12.69 -25.29
C ILE A 530 -17.66 -11.22 -25.14
N GLY A 531 -18.20 -10.83 -23.97
CA GLY A 531 -18.55 -9.44 -23.69
C GLY A 531 -17.36 -8.51 -23.57
N ALA A 532 -16.21 -9.03 -23.14
CA ALA A 532 -14.93 -8.33 -23.12
C ALA A 532 -14.28 -8.23 -24.51
N GLY A 533 -14.73 -9.03 -25.48
CA GLY A 533 -14.20 -9.08 -26.84
C GLY A 533 -12.92 -9.91 -26.99
N GLU A 534 -12.59 -10.72 -25.99
CA GLU A 534 -11.48 -11.69 -26.04
C GLU A 534 -11.85 -12.90 -26.89
N LEU A 535 -13.12 -13.32 -26.82
CA LEU A 535 -13.69 -14.39 -27.64
C LEU A 535 -14.72 -13.84 -28.64
N MET A 536 -14.67 -14.34 -29.87
CA MET A 536 -15.59 -13.92 -30.92
C MET A 536 -16.88 -14.72 -30.87
N SER A 537 -18.01 -14.03 -30.62
CA SER A 537 -19.33 -14.66 -30.49
C SER A 537 -19.71 -15.53 -31.69
N VAL A 538 -19.31 -15.16 -32.90
CA VAL A 538 -19.59 -15.91 -34.15
C VAL A 538 -18.81 -17.23 -34.22
N VAL A 539 -17.55 -17.24 -33.79
CA VAL A 539 -16.70 -18.45 -33.78
C VAL A 539 -17.19 -19.42 -32.72
N ILE A 540 -17.55 -18.90 -31.54
CA ILE A 540 -18.12 -19.69 -30.46
C ILE A 540 -19.50 -20.23 -30.83
N ALA A 541 -20.36 -19.42 -31.47
CA ALA A 541 -21.69 -19.87 -31.93
C ALA A 541 -21.58 -21.03 -32.94
N LYS A 542 -20.67 -20.95 -33.91
CA LYS A 542 -20.44 -22.05 -34.86
C LYS A 542 -19.88 -23.32 -34.20
N ARG A 543 -18.95 -23.18 -33.25
CA ARG A 543 -18.47 -24.33 -32.43
C ARG A 543 -19.57 -24.96 -31.59
N LEU A 544 -20.47 -24.16 -31.02
CA LEU A 544 -21.61 -24.66 -30.24
C LEU A 544 -22.67 -25.35 -31.13
N LEU A 545 -22.75 -25.00 -32.42
CA LEU A 545 -23.66 -25.61 -33.40
C LEU A 545 -23.07 -26.87 -34.09
N GLY A 546 -21.78 -27.14 -33.94
CA GLY A 546 -21.13 -28.36 -34.46
C GLY A 546 -20.65 -28.30 -35.91
N ASP A 547 -20.79 -27.17 -36.61
CA ASP A 547 -20.35 -26.98 -38.00
C ASP A 547 -18.98 -26.29 -38.04
N ALA A 548 -17.91 -27.08 -38.07
CA ALA A 548 -16.54 -26.58 -38.20
C ALA A 548 -16.02 -26.50 -39.66
N ASP A 549 -16.67 -27.16 -40.63
CA ASP A 549 -16.05 -27.46 -41.94
C ASP A 549 -16.75 -26.90 -43.19
N SER A 550 -17.78 -26.05 -43.07
CA SER A 550 -18.47 -25.47 -44.24
C SER A 550 -18.41 -23.94 -44.24
N LEU A 551 -17.43 -23.39 -44.97
CA LEU A 551 -17.41 -21.98 -45.39
C LEU A 551 -17.77 -21.91 -46.87
N GLU A 552 -19.06 -21.88 -47.20
CA GLU A 552 -19.54 -21.49 -48.53
C GLU A 552 -20.58 -20.37 -48.47
N GLU A 553 -20.25 -19.32 -49.21
CA GLU A 553 -21.07 -18.40 -50.02
C GLU A 553 -22.42 -17.90 -49.46
N GLN A 554 -22.40 -16.68 -48.91
CA GLN A 554 -23.49 -15.73 -49.15
C GLN A 554 -22.93 -14.34 -49.48
N GLY A 555 -23.06 -13.99 -50.76
CA GLY A 555 -22.56 -12.77 -51.36
C GLY A 555 -23.18 -11.49 -50.80
N GLY A 556 -22.29 -10.61 -50.34
CA GLY A 556 -22.46 -9.17 -50.37
C GLY A 556 -21.20 -8.59 -51.01
N CYS A 557 -21.34 -7.54 -51.82
CA CYS A 557 -20.23 -6.84 -52.47
C CYS A 557 -19.33 -6.20 -51.40
N LEU A 558 -18.40 -6.99 -50.87
CA LEU A 558 -17.41 -6.56 -49.88
C LEU A 558 -16.17 -6.07 -50.63
N PRO A 559 -15.55 -4.97 -50.19
CA PRO A 559 -14.37 -4.41 -50.85
C PRO A 559 -13.13 -5.32 -50.76
N ILE A 560 -13.20 -6.44 -50.01
CA ILE A 560 -12.10 -7.36 -49.77
C ILE A 560 -12.58 -8.81 -49.95
N ARG A 561 -11.95 -9.55 -50.87
CA ARG A 561 -12.15 -10.99 -51.07
C ARG A 561 -11.44 -11.76 -49.96
N GLY A 562 -12.12 -12.74 -49.36
CA GLY A 562 -11.61 -13.58 -48.27
C GLY A 562 -11.98 -13.14 -46.85
N ALA A 563 -12.81 -12.10 -46.68
CA ALA A 563 -13.23 -11.58 -45.37
C ALA A 563 -14.76 -11.59 -45.18
N GLU A 564 -15.45 -12.55 -45.78
CA GLU A 564 -16.91 -12.65 -45.73
C GLU A 564 -17.40 -12.98 -44.30
N GLY A 565 -18.28 -12.15 -43.75
CA GLY A 565 -18.84 -12.31 -42.40
C GLY A 565 -17.94 -11.85 -41.24
N ILE A 566 -16.78 -11.25 -41.51
CA ILE A 566 -15.83 -10.78 -40.48
C ILE A 566 -15.88 -9.25 -40.38
N LEU A 567 -15.88 -8.70 -39.16
CA LEU A 567 -15.80 -7.25 -38.94
C LEU A 567 -14.47 -6.71 -39.50
N LEU A 568 -14.56 -5.91 -40.56
CA LEU A 568 -13.42 -5.32 -41.27
C LEU A 568 -13.03 -3.97 -40.67
N THR A 569 -11.77 -3.82 -40.25
CA THR A 569 -11.21 -2.54 -39.79
C THR A 569 -9.95 -2.21 -40.56
N TYR A 570 -9.84 -1.00 -41.12
CA TYR A 570 -8.62 -0.55 -41.79
C TYR A 570 -7.59 -0.03 -40.78
N ALA A 571 -6.33 -0.43 -40.92
CA ALA A 571 -5.28 -0.03 -39.98
C ALA A 571 -4.95 1.47 -40.07
N ASN A 572 -4.99 2.16 -38.94
CA ASN A 572 -4.62 3.59 -38.85
C ASN A 572 -3.12 3.86 -39.10
N CYS A 573 -2.25 2.85 -38.96
CA CYS A 573 -0.80 2.99 -39.11
C CYS A 573 -0.34 3.07 -40.57
N CYS A 574 -0.96 2.31 -41.48
CA CYS A 574 -0.56 2.25 -42.89
C CYS A 574 -1.65 2.69 -43.87
N ARG A 575 -2.90 2.80 -43.40
CA ARG A 575 -4.07 3.31 -44.14
C ARG A 575 -4.15 2.76 -45.56
N PRO A 576 -4.40 1.45 -45.72
CA PRO A 576 -4.42 0.80 -47.02
C PRO A 576 -5.53 1.40 -47.90
N ILE A 577 -5.25 1.53 -49.20
CA ILE A 577 -6.21 2.00 -50.21
C ILE A 577 -6.27 1.00 -51.37
N PRO A 578 -7.36 0.99 -52.17
CA PRO A 578 -7.47 0.13 -53.34
C PRO A 578 -6.26 0.25 -54.27
N GLY A 579 -5.64 -0.90 -54.57
CA GLY A 579 -4.40 -1.02 -55.36
C GLY A 579 -3.10 -1.10 -54.55
N ASP A 580 -3.17 -1.15 -53.22
CA ASP A 580 -2.05 -1.56 -52.35
C ASP A 580 -2.08 -3.09 -52.13
N HIS A 581 -0.91 -3.73 -52.03
CA HIS A 581 -0.82 -5.11 -51.52
C HIS A 581 -1.16 -5.14 -50.03
N ILE A 582 -2.15 -5.95 -49.65
CA ILE A 582 -2.74 -5.97 -48.31
C ILE A 582 -2.65 -7.35 -47.65
N VAL A 583 -2.61 -7.35 -46.32
CA VAL A 583 -2.63 -8.53 -45.46
C VAL A 583 -3.61 -8.27 -44.32
N GLY A 584 -4.43 -9.25 -43.98
CA GLY A 584 -5.36 -9.19 -42.85
C GLY A 584 -4.72 -9.72 -41.59
N HIS A 585 -4.72 -8.95 -40.51
CA HIS A 585 -4.28 -9.38 -39.18
C HIS A 585 -5.51 -9.56 -38.27
N VAL A 586 -5.64 -10.73 -37.65
CA VAL A 586 -6.75 -11.02 -36.73
C VAL A 586 -6.43 -10.41 -35.37
N SER A 587 -7.17 -9.36 -34.98
CA SER A 587 -6.99 -8.67 -33.69
C SER A 587 -8.18 -8.90 -32.77
N PRO A 588 -7.96 -9.32 -31.51
CA PRO A 588 -9.01 -9.34 -30.49
C PRO A 588 -9.68 -7.96 -30.37
N GLY A 589 -11.02 -7.93 -30.32
CA GLY A 589 -11.83 -6.71 -30.20
C GLY A 589 -11.96 -5.80 -31.44
N LYS A 590 -11.14 -5.95 -32.50
CA LYS A 590 -11.22 -5.12 -33.72
C LYS A 590 -11.55 -5.89 -35.01
N GLY A 591 -11.71 -7.22 -34.91
CA GLY A 591 -11.94 -8.08 -36.05
C GLY A 591 -10.70 -8.22 -36.94
N LEU A 592 -10.91 -8.30 -38.25
CA LEU A 592 -9.85 -8.40 -39.23
C LEU A 592 -9.32 -7.01 -39.56
N VAL A 593 -8.09 -6.73 -39.13
CA VAL A 593 -7.43 -5.45 -39.34
C VAL A 593 -6.59 -5.52 -40.61
N ILE A 594 -6.91 -4.69 -41.60
CA ILE A 594 -6.24 -4.71 -42.90
C ILE A 594 -5.01 -3.80 -42.86
N HIS A 595 -3.85 -4.39 -43.15
CA HIS A 595 -2.56 -3.70 -43.23
C HIS A 595 -2.02 -3.75 -44.66
N ARG A 596 -1.14 -2.81 -45.01
CA ARG A 596 -0.27 -2.93 -46.19
C ARG A 596 0.83 -3.94 -45.89
N GLU A 597 1.19 -4.77 -46.85
CA GLU A 597 2.25 -5.79 -46.71
C GLU A 597 3.59 -5.18 -46.24
N GLU A 598 3.92 -3.97 -46.69
CA GLU A 598 5.13 -3.23 -46.30
C GLU A 598 5.06 -2.57 -44.90
N CYS A 599 4.00 -2.77 -44.11
CA CYS A 599 3.81 -2.04 -42.86
C CYS A 599 4.80 -2.48 -41.77
N ALA A 600 5.46 -1.52 -41.12
CA ALA A 600 6.43 -1.79 -40.06
C ALA A 600 5.86 -2.59 -38.87
N ASN A 601 4.57 -2.44 -38.59
CA ASN A 601 3.90 -3.10 -37.46
C ASN A 601 3.60 -4.58 -37.68
N ILE A 602 3.68 -5.08 -38.92
CA ILE A 602 3.44 -6.49 -39.26
C ILE A 602 4.70 -7.18 -39.79
N ARG A 603 5.88 -6.60 -39.54
CA ARG A 603 7.15 -7.21 -39.93
C ARG A 603 7.29 -8.58 -39.24
N GLY A 604 7.50 -9.62 -40.04
CA GLY A 604 7.59 -11.00 -39.54
C GLY A 604 6.29 -11.79 -39.61
N TYR A 605 5.23 -11.30 -40.28
CA TYR A 605 3.97 -12.02 -40.45
C TYR A 605 4.12 -13.44 -41.02
N SER A 606 5.19 -13.72 -41.76
CA SER A 606 5.52 -15.06 -42.27
C SER A 606 5.84 -16.10 -41.19
N GLN A 607 6.11 -15.70 -39.93
CA GLN A 607 6.43 -16.61 -38.83
C GLN A 607 5.20 -17.04 -38.00
N GLU A 608 4.05 -16.38 -38.16
CA GLU A 608 2.83 -16.64 -37.39
C GLU A 608 1.60 -16.81 -38.31
N PRO A 609 1.52 -17.90 -39.10
CA PRO A 609 0.43 -18.09 -40.08
C PRO A 609 -0.97 -18.11 -39.43
N ASP A 610 -1.09 -18.46 -38.16
CA ASP A 610 -2.36 -18.55 -37.44
C ASP A 610 -3.03 -17.18 -37.17
N LYS A 611 -2.28 -16.07 -37.27
CA LYS A 611 -2.80 -14.71 -36.98
C LYS A 611 -2.96 -13.82 -38.21
N TYR A 612 -2.42 -14.24 -39.35
CA TYR A 612 -2.42 -13.44 -40.57
C TYR A 612 -3.07 -14.20 -41.72
N MET A 613 -3.93 -13.51 -42.46
CA MET A 613 -4.69 -14.04 -43.58
C MET A 613 -4.39 -13.24 -44.85
N SER A 614 -4.16 -13.95 -45.95
CA SER A 614 -4.05 -13.36 -47.28
C SER A 614 -5.43 -12.86 -47.73
N VAL A 615 -5.49 -11.61 -48.15
CA VAL A 615 -6.73 -10.93 -48.56
C VAL A 615 -6.45 -10.07 -49.79
N GLU A 616 -7.45 -9.91 -50.65
CA GLU A 616 -7.32 -9.15 -51.89
C GLU A 616 -8.43 -8.11 -52.03
N TRP A 617 -8.17 -7.04 -52.77
CA TRP A 617 -9.21 -6.04 -53.08
C TRP A 617 -10.23 -6.61 -54.07
N GLY A 618 -11.50 -6.26 -53.89
CA GLY A 618 -12.55 -6.53 -54.89
C GLY A 618 -12.45 -5.62 -56.12
N ASP A 619 -13.15 -6.02 -57.19
CA ASP A 619 -13.05 -5.36 -58.51
C ASP A 619 -13.91 -4.07 -58.61
N ASP A 620 -15.02 -3.97 -57.88
CA ASP A 620 -15.92 -2.79 -57.86
C ASP A 620 -16.03 -2.19 -56.44
N ILE A 621 -15.20 -1.18 -56.16
CA ILE A 621 -15.18 -0.49 -54.85
C ILE A 621 -15.62 0.96 -55.03
N ASP A 622 -16.89 1.26 -54.68
CA ASP A 622 -17.45 2.61 -54.70
C ASP A 622 -17.43 3.25 -53.30
N GLN A 623 -16.22 3.37 -52.72
CA GLN A 623 -16.03 3.99 -51.41
C GLN A 623 -14.75 4.84 -51.35
N ASP A 624 -14.82 5.93 -50.59
CA ASP A 624 -13.68 6.80 -50.29
C ASP A 624 -12.87 6.28 -49.08
N PHE A 625 -11.55 6.15 -49.26
CA PHE A 625 -10.62 5.68 -48.22
C PHE A 625 -9.80 6.83 -47.64
N ALA A 626 -9.58 6.83 -46.33
CA ALA A 626 -8.75 7.83 -45.66
C ALA A 626 -7.26 7.51 -45.82
N THR A 627 -6.47 8.48 -46.26
CA THR A 627 -5.00 8.40 -46.37
C THR A 627 -4.33 9.62 -45.71
N ALA A 628 -3.02 9.58 -45.53
CA ALA A 628 -2.25 10.71 -45.04
C ALA A 628 -1.08 11.05 -45.97
N LEU A 629 -0.90 12.35 -46.20
CA LEU A 629 0.23 12.92 -46.89
C LEU A 629 1.07 13.76 -45.93
N ARG A 630 2.38 13.67 -46.09
CA ARG A 630 3.36 14.62 -45.55
C ARG A 630 3.80 15.53 -46.69
N VAL A 631 3.57 16.83 -46.50
CA VAL A 631 3.93 17.90 -47.44
C VAL A 631 4.91 18.84 -46.74
N ASP A 632 6.13 18.94 -47.24
CA ASP A 632 7.10 19.92 -46.79
C ASP A 632 7.04 21.12 -47.76
N MET A 633 6.74 22.31 -47.25
CA MET A 633 6.57 23.53 -48.06
C MET A 633 7.16 24.77 -47.38
N LEU A 634 7.47 25.80 -48.17
CA LEU A 634 7.97 27.09 -47.66
C LEU A 634 6.82 27.91 -47.09
N ASN A 635 7.03 28.47 -45.90
CA ASN A 635 6.03 29.28 -45.22
C ASN A 635 5.98 30.70 -45.82
N HIS A 636 4.83 31.05 -46.39
CA HIS A 636 4.48 32.42 -46.79
C HIS A 636 2.99 32.65 -46.58
N GLN A 637 2.57 33.92 -46.57
CA GLN A 637 1.17 34.27 -46.47
C GLN A 637 0.37 33.64 -47.62
N GLY A 638 -0.68 32.88 -47.29
CA GLY A 638 -1.54 32.18 -48.26
C GLY A 638 -1.14 30.73 -48.60
N ALA A 639 0.05 30.27 -48.20
CA ALA A 639 0.57 28.92 -48.51
C ALA A 639 -0.42 27.78 -48.20
N LEU A 640 -1.04 27.82 -47.02
CA LEU A 640 -2.02 26.82 -46.59
C LEU A 640 -3.31 26.88 -47.42
N ALA A 641 -3.76 28.07 -47.81
CA ALA A 641 -4.96 28.25 -48.62
C ALA A 641 -4.75 27.61 -50.01
N ASP A 642 -3.61 27.87 -50.64
CA ASP A 642 -3.26 27.29 -51.95
C ASP A 642 -3.21 25.76 -51.89
N LEU A 643 -2.66 25.21 -50.81
CA LEU A 643 -2.60 23.75 -50.60
C LEU A 643 -4.00 23.14 -50.47
N THR A 644 -4.84 23.73 -49.61
CA THR A 644 -6.21 23.23 -49.40
C THR A 644 -7.07 23.33 -50.66
N ASN A 645 -6.96 24.42 -51.43
CA ASN A 645 -7.68 24.59 -52.69
C ASN A 645 -7.22 23.58 -53.75
N THR A 646 -5.93 23.28 -53.82
CA THR A 646 -5.38 22.30 -54.78
C THR A 646 -5.91 20.89 -54.49
N ILE A 647 -6.04 20.52 -53.21
CA ILE A 647 -6.59 19.22 -52.78
C ILE A 647 -8.10 19.15 -52.99
N ALA A 648 -8.83 20.23 -52.71
CA ALA A 648 -10.26 20.29 -52.99
C ALA A 648 -10.57 20.17 -54.49
N ALA A 649 -9.77 20.81 -55.35
CA ALA A 649 -9.92 20.75 -56.81
C ALA A 649 -9.66 19.36 -57.42
N THR A 650 -9.09 18.42 -56.66
CA THR A 650 -8.96 17.01 -57.06
C THR A 650 -10.18 16.16 -56.74
N GLY A 651 -11.19 16.69 -56.04
CA GLY A 651 -12.33 15.90 -55.59
C GLY A 651 -12.04 15.07 -54.33
N SER A 652 -11.04 15.47 -53.54
CA SER A 652 -10.69 14.84 -52.26
C SER A 652 -11.13 15.71 -51.08
N ASN A 653 -11.72 15.08 -50.07
CA ASN A 653 -12.09 15.76 -48.83
C ASN A 653 -10.92 15.77 -47.84
N ILE A 654 -10.72 16.89 -47.12
CA ILE A 654 -9.68 17.03 -46.10
C ILE A 654 -10.31 16.75 -44.74
N GLN A 655 -9.92 15.65 -44.09
CA GLN A 655 -10.44 15.26 -42.77
C GLN A 655 -9.69 15.93 -41.60
N GLY A 656 -8.44 16.34 -41.82
CA GLY A 656 -7.63 16.97 -40.80
C GLY A 656 -6.30 17.45 -41.34
N LEU A 657 -5.79 18.53 -40.76
CA LEU A 657 -4.54 19.15 -41.16
C LEU A 657 -3.76 19.56 -39.91
N THR A 658 -2.54 19.07 -39.78
CA THR A 658 -1.62 19.43 -38.69
C THR A 658 -0.38 20.06 -39.29
N THR A 659 0.09 21.16 -38.71
CA THR A 659 1.29 21.87 -39.17
C THR A 659 2.38 21.82 -38.10
N GLU A 660 3.61 21.55 -38.53
CA GLU A 660 4.82 21.61 -37.69
C GLU A 660 5.83 22.54 -38.36
N GLU A 661 6.35 23.50 -37.61
CA GLU A 661 7.36 24.42 -38.10
C GLU A 661 8.77 23.85 -37.87
N ARG A 662 9.58 23.81 -38.94
CA ARG A 662 10.96 23.37 -38.93
C ARG A 662 11.85 24.50 -39.46
N ASP A 663 12.82 24.92 -38.65
CA ASP A 663 13.81 25.95 -39.00
C ASP A 663 13.24 27.29 -39.53
N GLY A 664 12.12 27.77 -38.96
CA GLY A 664 11.59 29.13 -39.11
C GLY A 664 11.06 29.54 -40.50
N ARG A 665 11.25 28.72 -41.54
CA ARG A 665 10.78 28.98 -42.92
C ARG A 665 10.18 27.77 -43.62
N LEU A 666 10.31 26.57 -43.04
CA LEU A 666 9.84 25.32 -43.62
C LEU A 666 8.70 24.76 -42.75
N TYR A 667 7.54 24.56 -43.37
CA TYR A 667 6.40 23.90 -42.73
C TYR A 667 6.33 22.45 -43.21
N THR A 668 6.33 21.53 -42.25
CA THR A 668 5.90 20.16 -42.49
C THR A 668 4.42 20.06 -42.15
N ILE A 669 3.61 19.76 -43.16
CA ILE A 669 2.17 19.66 -43.05
C ILE A 669 1.76 18.21 -43.20
N TYR A 670 1.02 17.70 -42.22
CA TYR A 670 0.38 16.40 -42.28
C TYR A 670 -1.09 16.59 -42.66
N VAL A 671 -1.46 16.16 -43.86
CA VAL A 671 -2.82 16.25 -44.37
C VAL A 671 -3.45 14.87 -44.38
N LYS A 672 -4.55 14.70 -43.65
CA LYS A 672 -5.43 13.54 -43.73
C LYS A 672 -6.54 13.84 -44.73
N LEU A 673 -6.65 13.03 -45.78
CA LEU A 673 -7.59 13.26 -46.88
C LEU A 673 -8.24 11.95 -47.37
N THR A 674 -9.34 12.05 -48.11
CA THR A 674 -10.00 10.90 -48.74
C THR A 674 -9.52 10.67 -50.18
N THR A 675 -9.36 9.41 -50.58
CA THR A 675 -9.02 8.98 -51.94
C THR A 675 -9.75 7.71 -52.32
N GLN A 676 -10.16 7.62 -53.58
CA GLN A 676 -10.82 6.44 -54.14
C GLN A 676 -9.84 5.28 -54.39
N ASN A 677 -8.70 5.56 -55.01
CA ASN A 677 -7.71 4.54 -55.36
C ASN A 677 -6.30 5.13 -55.42
N ARG A 678 -5.31 4.25 -55.64
CA ARG A 678 -3.90 4.63 -55.79
C ARG A 678 -3.65 5.61 -56.95
N VAL A 679 -4.43 5.54 -58.03
CA VAL A 679 -4.32 6.45 -59.19
C VAL A 679 -4.75 7.87 -58.80
N HIS A 680 -5.86 7.99 -58.09
CA HIS A 680 -6.36 9.25 -57.58
C HIS A 680 -5.36 9.88 -56.60
N LEU A 681 -4.81 9.11 -55.64
CA LEU A 681 -3.76 9.60 -54.74
C LEU A 681 -2.53 10.11 -55.49
N ALA A 682 -2.08 9.41 -56.53
CA ALA A 682 -0.95 9.85 -57.35
C ALA A 682 -1.24 11.18 -58.07
N ASN A 683 -2.47 11.38 -58.55
CA ASN A 683 -2.88 12.64 -59.18
C ASN A 683 -2.89 13.82 -58.20
N ILE A 684 -3.35 13.60 -56.97
CA ILE A 684 -3.28 14.60 -55.88
C ILE A 684 -1.83 14.98 -55.60
N MET A 685 -0.96 13.98 -55.37
CA MET A 685 0.45 14.22 -55.10
C MET A 685 1.16 14.95 -56.25
N ARG A 686 0.83 14.64 -57.51
CA ARG A 686 1.37 15.34 -58.68
C ARG A 686 0.97 16.81 -58.69
N ARG A 687 -0.31 17.13 -58.46
CA ARG A 687 -0.79 18.53 -58.42
C ARG A 687 -0.15 19.32 -57.29
N ILE A 688 -0.01 18.73 -56.09
CA ILE A 688 0.67 19.39 -54.97
C ILE A 688 2.15 19.62 -55.30
N ARG A 689 2.82 18.67 -55.98
CA ARG A 689 4.25 18.80 -56.34
C ARG A 689 4.51 19.90 -57.38
N ILE A 690 3.53 20.28 -58.20
CA ILE A 690 3.66 21.36 -59.19
C ILE A 690 3.61 22.75 -58.53
N MET A 691 3.10 22.85 -57.30
CA MET A 691 3.03 24.12 -56.59
C MET A 691 4.45 24.68 -56.33
N PRO A 692 4.71 25.98 -56.60
CA PRO A 692 6.05 26.55 -56.52
C PRO A 692 6.65 26.52 -55.11
N ASN A 693 5.79 26.46 -54.08
CA ASN A 693 6.19 26.56 -52.68
C ASN A 693 6.37 25.19 -52.01
N VAL A 694 6.14 24.08 -52.73
CA VAL A 694 6.23 22.72 -52.20
C VAL A 694 7.61 22.13 -52.49
N VAL A 695 8.32 21.74 -51.43
CA VAL A 695 9.64 21.12 -51.52
C VAL A 695 9.52 19.61 -51.71
N LYS A 696 8.63 18.97 -50.94
CA LYS A 696 8.48 17.50 -50.96
C LYS A 696 7.06 17.09 -50.62
N VAL A 697 6.56 16.08 -51.34
CA VAL A 697 5.29 15.40 -51.03
C VAL A 697 5.55 13.91 -50.97
N SER A 698 5.09 13.27 -49.89
CA SER A 698 5.17 11.83 -49.71
C SER A 698 3.93 11.31 -48.97
N ARG A 699 3.48 10.10 -49.30
CA ARG A 699 2.50 9.39 -48.47
C ARG A 699 3.16 9.07 -47.13
N GLN A 700 2.48 9.39 -46.04
CA GLN A 700 3.01 9.14 -44.71
C GLN A 700 3.15 7.63 -44.52
N LYS A 701 4.40 7.17 -44.35
CA LYS A 701 4.71 5.82 -43.87
C LYS A 701 5.04 5.95 -42.38
N ASN A 702 4.43 5.11 -41.55
CA ASN A 702 4.88 4.91 -40.17
C ASN A 702 6.15 4.05 -40.16
#